data_AF-A0A1I5JER0-F1
#
_entry.id   AF-A0A1I5JER0-F1
#
_cell.length_a   1.000
_cell.length_b   1.000
_cell.length_c   1.000
_cell.angle_alpha   90.00
_cell.angle_beta   90.00
_cell.angle_gamma   90.00
#
_symmetry.space_group_name_H-M   'P 1'
#
loop_
_entity.id
_entity.type
_entity.pdbx_description
1 polymer ?
#
loop_
_entity_poly.entity_id
_entity_poly.type
_entity_poly.pdbx_seq_one_letter_code
_entity_poly.pdbx_strand_id
1 'polypeptide(L)'
;MMYFCCDQRRREAVRGTSLNGVDFVEVLDRAAAVPQDRQRFLHLHLVNAPNGLVLDADNIRLEGGAAVEVVGVSMGLDGQTNVVVIELAQPGDFSPYTLNIVTSTLNPAPPPSFDPVLSSITFSFKVECPTPFDCLSDCDCPDDPVPETDIDYTGRDFHSFRRMMLDRMAIASPSFATGHPADLSSALVDILAYTADQIAYQQDAAQTEAYLHHARSRISLSRLTRIVDYAVDEGCNARCFCHLSVSSDVLPMAPSTVVVPQGSAVCTRLNEQPVTFARDDALLMKSRAVYETCHDVAGLFAAHNEMLFYTWSDARCHLPRGATQATLAGHLPDLDAGMYLAIEEITGANTGNHADAVLNHRHVVLLTETQAFDEGGDPLTDPVTGDEITLIHWHSRDALRAPVCVSSETAIEEGRRYIEPVSVARGNMVLVDHGQTLSNEALPSVPEPYLAWAPGKGREAKQRKSGNCAETGCEPRQAELLPPRYQPLLAYAPLTFSPDYFAQSETVAASDVLRTPIPADTYPNIALQSDDGMETLSYEPVRDILVSDSAARVFKPEVERDGAVSLRFGDNVFGRRPLSGTAFSATYRVGIGSAGHIGADKLHHLALALPEVNAVRNITAGAGGRNPETNANIRKRAPFLFKTQERAVTREDYKTLGQRLAWIQDVSCAYVHTGSWITTFALPDPKDRVGMLDEQRTELRHHYEKYRLAAHDVEVSTPVYVPLEITLHVCLAKNASKSHVQQVLLKLFSAKRLTNGRLGLLHPDQFRAGETLHLSPLIAAAQNVEGVIAAKATRFRRFGDPRTSGLSERKLKFSRTEIARVDNDMSHPGNGVFLLDMEGGR
;
A
#
# COMPACT_ATOMS: atom_id res chain seq x y z
N MET A 1 -81.66 17.66 -8.80
CA MET A 1 -81.16 16.52 -8.00
C MET A 1 -81.78 16.60 -6.62
N MET A 2 -82.06 15.45 -6.01
CA MET A 2 -82.68 15.34 -4.69
C MET A 2 -81.59 15.08 -3.66
N TYR A 3 -81.54 15.86 -2.58
CA TYR A 3 -80.65 15.64 -1.45
C TYR A 3 -81.39 14.88 -0.36
N PHE A 4 -80.85 13.75 0.12
CA PHE A 4 -81.46 12.93 1.16
C PHE A 4 -80.77 13.15 2.50
N CYS A 5 -81.54 13.11 3.59
CA CYS A 5 -80.96 12.99 4.94
C CYS A 5 -80.32 11.58 5.09
N CYS A 6 -79.11 11.52 5.68
CA CYS A 6 -78.28 10.32 5.73
C CYS A 6 -78.85 9.18 6.60
N ASP A 7 -79.73 9.47 7.55
CA ASP A 7 -80.32 8.46 8.45
C ASP A 7 -81.61 7.87 7.88
N GLN A 8 -81.47 6.90 6.96
CA GLN A 8 -82.61 6.21 6.33
C GLN A 8 -83.49 5.47 7.35
N ARG A 9 -82.91 4.90 8.42
CA ARG A 9 -83.68 4.18 9.45
C ARG A 9 -84.55 5.12 10.26
N ARG A 10 -84.05 6.31 10.62
CA ARG A 10 -84.86 7.33 11.33
C ARG A 10 -85.99 7.85 10.45
N ARG A 11 -85.76 8.04 9.13
CA ARG A 11 -86.80 8.41 8.16
C ARG A 11 -87.92 7.38 8.08
N GLU A 12 -87.58 6.10 7.99
CA GLU A 12 -88.58 5.01 8.01
C GLU A 12 -89.36 4.96 9.32
N ALA A 13 -88.70 5.21 10.45
CA ALA A 13 -89.34 5.22 11.77
C ALA A 13 -90.31 6.41 11.97
N VAL A 14 -90.06 7.56 11.34
CA VAL A 14 -90.93 8.75 11.42
C VAL A 14 -92.14 8.63 10.49
N ARG A 15 -92.03 7.87 9.40
CA ARG A 15 -93.11 7.69 8.42
C ARG A 15 -94.37 7.08 9.07
N GLY A 16 -95.51 7.74 8.91
CA GLY A 16 -96.80 7.32 9.49
C GLY A 16 -97.00 7.69 10.97
N THR A 17 -96.06 8.40 11.60
CA THR A 17 -96.19 8.90 12.98
C THR A 17 -96.80 10.31 13.03
N SER A 18 -97.03 10.84 14.24
CA SER A 18 -97.50 12.21 14.44
C SER A 18 -96.41 13.27 14.25
N LEU A 19 -95.13 12.86 14.16
CA LEU A 19 -94.01 13.76 13.89
C LEU A 19 -93.75 13.83 12.38
N ASN A 20 -93.32 14.99 11.91
CA ASN A 20 -92.86 15.18 10.53
C ASN A 20 -91.34 15.31 10.46
N GLY A 21 -90.80 15.23 9.26
CA GLY A 21 -89.36 15.35 9.00
C GLY A 21 -89.11 15.72 7.55
N VAL A 22 -87.92 16.22 7.25
CA VAL A 22 -87.45 16.45 5.89
C VAL A 22 -87.10 15.11 5.26
N ASP A 23 -87.76 14.81 4.14
CA ASP A 23 -87.47 13.60 3.35
C ASP A 23 -86.32 13.87 2.38
N PHE A 24 -86.50 14.90 1.55
CA PHE A 24 -85.46 15.43 0.67
C PHE A 24 -85.75 16.87 0.25
N VAL A 25 -84.71 17.56 -0.21
CA VAL A 25 -84.82 18.89 -0.85
C VAL A 25 -84.47 18.77 -2.32
N GLU A 26 -85.28 19.42 -3.15
CA GLU A 26 -85.02 19.62 -4.57
C GLU A 26 -84.83 21.12 -4.85
N VAL A 27 -83.75 21.44 -5.57
CA VAL A 27 -83.45 22.80 -6.04
C VAL A 27 -83.93 22.93 -7.49
N LEU A 28 -84.83 23.87 -7.75
CA LEU A 28 -85.36 24.10 -9.10
C LEU A 28 -84.34 24.89 -9.94
N ASP A 29 -83.68 24.26 -10.91
CA ASP A 29 -82.74 24.92 -11.83
C ASP A 29 -83.27 24.96 -13.28
N ARG A 30 -82.92 24.01 -14.16
CA ARG A 30 -83.36 24.02 -15.58
C ARG A 30 -84.87 23.86 -15.80
N ALA A 31 -85.58 23.30 -14.83
CA ALA A 31 -87.03 23.11 -14.88
C ALA A 31 -87.83 24.39 -14.53
N ALA A 32 -87.18 25.49 -14.19
CA ALA A 32 -87.83 26.78 -13.95
C ALA A 32 -88.51 27.32 -15.23
N ALA A 33 -89.76 27.80 -15.12
CA ALA A 33 -90.54 28.28 -16.26
C ALA A 33 -89.95 29.55 -16.90
N VAL A 34 -89.25 30.38 -16.11
CA VAL A 34 -88.58 31.61 -16.57
C VAL A 34 -87.11 31.58 -16.10
N PRO A 35 -86.13 32.03 -16.92
CA PRO A 35 -84.72 32.01 -16.54
C PRO A 35 -84.37 32.77 -15.26
N GLN A 36 -85.20 33.73 -14.84
CA GLN A 36 -85.02 34.52 -13.62
C GLN A 36 -85.34 33.73 -12.34
N ASP A 37 -86.06 32.61 -12.45
CA ASP A 37 -86.49 31.78 -11.32
C ASP A 37 -85.53 30.61 -11.02
N ARG A 38 -84.48 30.46 -11.85
CA ARG A 38 -83.47 29.43 -11.68
C ARG A 38 -82.78 29.55 -10.33
N GLN A 39 -82.75 28.44 -9.58
CA GLN A 39 -82.14 28.30 -8.25
C GLN A 39 -82.75 29.21 -7.17
N ARG A 40 -83.94 29.78 -7.41
CA ARG A 40 -84.67 30.61 -6.44
C ARG A 40 -85.84 29.89 -5.76
N PHE A 41 -86.26 28.74 -6.28
CA PHE A 41 -87.29 27.91 -5.66
C PHE A 41 -86.70 26.61 -5.13
N LEU A 42 -86.96 26.32 -3.85
CA LEU A 42 -86.66 25.05 -3.22
C LEU A 42 -87.96 24.29 -2.95
N HIS A 43 -88.02 23.03 -3.38
CA HIS A 43 -89.11 22.12 -3.02
C HIS A 43 -88.63 21.22 -1.90
N LEU A 44 -89.15 21.45 -0.71
CA LEU A 44 -88.86 20.68 0.48
C LEU A 44 -89.95 19.62 0.64
N HIS A 45 -89.59 18.36 0.47
CA HIS A 45 -90.51 17.23 0.64
C HIS A 45 -90.49 16.75 2.09
N LEU A 46 -91.69 16.65 2.68
CA LEU A 46 -91.88 16.17 4.03
C LEU A 46 -92.19 14.66 4.03
N VAL A 47 -91.70 13.97 5.07
CA VAL A 47 -91.90 12.52 5.26
C VAL A 47 -93.38 12.16 5.41
N ASN A 48 -94.14 12.99 6.13
CA ASN A 48 -95.58 12.83 6.35
C ASN A 48 -96.37 14.05 5.81
N ALA A 49 -97.66 13.87 5.50
CA ALA A 49 -98.52 14.99 5.14
C ALA A 49 -98.68 15.96 6.33
N PRO A 50 -98.72 17.28 6.11
CA PRO A 50 -98.61 18.29 7.16
C PRO A 50 -99.78 18.34 8.16
N ASN A 51 -100.89 17.61 7.96
CA ASN A 51 -102.00 17.46 8.94
C ASN A 51 -102.37 18.74 9.72
N GLY A 52 -102.51 19.89 9.03
CA GLY A 52 -102.85 21.19 9.62
C GLY A 52 -101.67 22.10 9.99
N LEU A 53 -100.43 21.66 9.75
CA LEU A 53 -99.22 22.45 9.88
C LEU A 53 -99.11 23.48 8.74
N VAL A 54 -98.87 24.73 9.11
CA VAL A 54 -98.58 25.83 8.19
C VAL A 54 -97.18 26.34 8.53
N LEU A 55 -96.28 26.33 7.54
CA LEU A 55 -94.95 26.92 7.65
C LEU A 55 -94.95 28.24 6.90
N ASP A 56 -94.33 29.26 7.49
CA ASP A 56 -94.07 30.55 6.85
C ASP A 56 -92.56 30.81 6.74
N ALA A 57 -92.19 32.02 6.30
CA ALA A 57 -90.79 32.41 6.12
C ALA A 57 -90.00 32.41 7.44
N ASP A 58 -90.65 32.65 8.59
CA ASP A 58 -89.97 32.68 9.89
C ASP A 58 -89.58 31.28 10.40
N ASN A 59 -90.13 30.23 9.78
CA ASN A 59 -89.82 28.84 10.12
C ASN A 59 -88.65 28.23 9.34
N ILE A 60 -88.14 28.92 8.32
CA ILE A 60 -87.07 28.40 7.45
C ILE A 60 -85.80 29.20 7.67
N ARG A 61 -84.74 28.51 8.12
CA ARG A 61 -83.43 29.12 8.32
C ARG A 61 -82.39 28.42 7.46
N LEU A 62 -81.76 29.17 6.56
CA LEU A 62 -80.63 28.71 5.75
C LEU A 62 -79.32 29.18 6.39
N GLU A 63 -78.41 28.24 6.65
CA GLU A 63 -77.08 28.50 7.21
C GLU A 63 -75.99 27.95 6.27
N GLY A 64 -74.84 28.62 6.23
CA GLY A 64 -73.76 28.30 5.29
C GLY A 64 -73.68 29.26 4.11
N GLY A 65 -72.55 29.22 3.39
CA GLY A 65 -72.26 30.07 2.22
C GLY A 65 -72.52 31.56 2.42
N ALA A 66 -72.84 32.25 1.31
CA ALA A 66 -73.34 33.62 1.31
C ALA A 66 -74.80 33.70 1.82
N ALA A 67 -75.15 34.79 2.51
CA ALA A 67 -76.48 34.98 3.07
C ALA A 67 -77.58 35.01 1.98
N VAL A 68 -78.60 34.16 2.14
CA VAL A 68 -79.77 34.06 1.25
C VAL A 68 -81.04 34.32 2.06
N GLU A 69 -81.88 35.24 1.58
CA GLU A 69 -83.13 35.61 2.23
C GLU A 69 -84.32 34.83 1.67
N VAL A 70 -85.22 34.37 2.55
CA VAL A 70 -86.47 33.68 2.21
C VAL A 70 -87.58 34.71 2.05
N VAL A 71 -88.18 34.78 0.86
CA VAL A 71 -89.18 35.79 0.48
C VAL A 71 -90.60 35.28 0.65
N GLY A 72 -90.81 33.99 0.44
CA GLY A 72 -92.13 33.38 0.52
C GLY A 72 -92.06 31.90 0.81
N VAL A 73 -93.04 31.39 1.54
CA VAL A 73 -93.21 29.96 1.80
C VAL A 73 -94.68 29.61 1.54
N SER A 74 -94.91 28.62 0.69
CA SER A 74 -96.24 28.14 0.37
C SER A 74 -96.32 26.62 0.49
N MET A 75 -97.46 26.14 0.99
CA MET A 75 -97.72 24.71 1.18
C MET A 75 -98.41 24.12 -0.05
N GLY A 76 -97.89 23.01 -0.54
CA GLY A 76 -98.44 22.21 -1.63
C GLY A 76 -97.99 22.63 -3.03
N LEU A 77 -97.83 21.64 -3.91
CA LEU A 77 -97.46 21.83 -5.31
C LEU A 77 -98.16 20.76 -6.17
N ASP A 78 -98.82 21.16 -7.27
CA ASP A 78 -99.47 20.27 -8.25
C ASP A 78 -100.34 19.15 -7.65
N GLY A 79 -101.11 19.47 -6.60
CA GLY A 79 -102.00 18.52 -5.91
C GLY A 79 -101.33 17.65 -4.84
N GLN A 80 -100.01 17.74 -4.66
CA GLN A 80 -99.29 17.11 -3.55
C GLN A 80 -99.36 17.99 -2.30
N THR A 81 -99.74 17.41 -1.16
CA THR A 81 -99.89 18.15 0.11
C THR A 81 -98.66 18.10 1.00
N ASN A 82 -97.65 17.26 0.69
CA ASN A 82 -96.45 17.06 1.51
C ASN A 82 -95.21 17.81 0.99
N VAL A 83 -95.41 18.83 0.15
CA VAL A 83 -94.34 19.64 -0.42
C VAL A 83 -94.46 21.07 0.11
N VAL A 84 -93.35 21.65 0.53
CA VAL A 84 -93.22 23.05 0.92
C VAL A 84 -92.39 23.75 -0.13
N VAL A 85 -92.96 24.75 -0.79
CA VAL A 85 -92.27 25.57 -1.79
C VAL A 85 -91.73 26.81 -1.10
N ILE A 86 -90.41 26.99 -1.18
CA ILE A 86 -89.68 28.09 -0.56
C ILE A 86 -89.14 28.97 -1.69
N GLU A 87 -89.54 30.23 -1.72
CA GLU A 87 -89.06 31.25 -2.64
C GLU A 87 -87.94 32.07 -1.98
N LEU A 88 -86.83 32.24 -2.70
CA LEU A 88 -85.64 32.94 -2.26
C LEU A 88 -85.48 34.27 -3.03
N ALA A 89 -84.95 35.29 -2.34
CA ALA A 89 -84.65 36.59 -2.96
C ALA A 89 -83.59 36.46 -4.06
N GLN A 90 -82.63 35.56 -3.85
CA GLN A 90 -81.46 35.38 -4.69
C GLN A 90 -80.97 33.92 -4.63
N PRO A 91 -80.31 33.42 -5.69
CA PRO A 91 -79.71 32.08 -5.67
C PRO A 91 -78.44 32.05 -4.80
N GLY A 92 -78.14 30.91 -4.18
CA GLY A 92 -76.93 30.71 -3.38
C GLY A 92 -75.64 30.47 -4.19
N ASP A 93 -74.52 30.44 -3.48
CA ASP A 93 -73.17 30.24 -4.03
C ASP A 93 -72.79 28.76 -4.22
N PHE A 94 -71.49 28.45 -4.34
CA PHE A 94 -70.97 27.09 -4.54
C PHE A 94 -70.75 26.30 -3.23
N SER A 95 -70.97 26.92 -2.08
CA SER A 95 -70.80 26.29 -0.77
C SER A 95 -71.95 25.33 -0.44
N PRO A 96 -71.77 24.38 0.49
CA PRO A 96 -72.89 23.65 1.07
C PRO A 96 -73.71 24.58 1.99
N TYR A 97 -75.03 24.45 1.90
CA TYR A 97 -76.02 25.13 2.72
C TYR A 97 -76.78 24.12 3.56
N THR A 98 -77.09 24.47 4.80
CA THR A 98 -77.92 23.69 5.71
C THR A 98 -79.26 24.39 5.87
N LEU A 99 -80.35 23.73 5.46
CA LEU A 99 -81.72 24.17 5.72
C LEU A 99 -82.18 23.59 7.04
N ASN A 100 -82.50 24.45 8.00
CA ASN A 100 -83.07 24.12 9.29
C ASN A 100 -84.53 24.58 9.35
N ILE A 101 -85.43 23.69 9.76
CA ILE A 101 -86.80 24.05 10.12
C ILE A 101 -86.79 24.43 11.60
N VAL A 102 -87.15 25.68 11.87
CA VAL A 102 -87.10 26.29 13.21
C VAL A 102 -88.49 26.74 13.65
N THR A 103 -88.69 26.87 14.97
CA THR A 103 -89.97 27.30 15.54
C THR A 103 -90.27 28.77 15.22
N SER A 104 -89.24 29.62 15.22
CA SER A 104 -89.30 31.01 14.75
C SER A 104 -87.90 31.57 14.53
N THR A 105 -87.77 32.75 13.91
CA THR A 105 -86.48 33.44 13.72
C THR A 105 -85.68 33.66 15.01
N LEU A 106 -86.38 33.81 16.15
CA LEU A 106 -85.78 33.99 17.48
C LEU A 106 -85.54 32.67 18.24
N ASN A 107 -86.13 31.56 17.79
CA ASN A 107 -85.99 30.26 18.42
C ASN A 107 -85.50 29.20 17.42
N PRO A 108 -84.19 28.89 17.40
CA PRO A 108 -83.59 27.95 16.45
C PRO A 108 -83.96 26.49 16.71
N ALA A 109 -84.72 26.18 17.76
CA ALA A 109 -85.18 24.82 18.01
C ALA A 109 -86.24 24.38 16.98
N PRO A 110 -86.24 23.11 16.56
CA PRO A 110 -87.24 22.60 15.64
C PRO A 110 -88.64 22.64 16.25
N PRO A 111 -89.70 22.84 15.43
CA PRO A 111 -91.07 22.83 15.93
C PRO A 111 -91.40 21.50 16.64
N PRO A 112 -92.27 21.49 17.67
CA PRO A 112 -92.62 20.26 18.41
C PRO A 112 -93.23 19.16 17.55
N SER A 113 -93.78 19.51 16.39
CA SER A 113 -94.33 18.59 15.39
C SER A 113 -93.27 17.99 14.45
N PHE A 114 -92.00 18.35 14.60
CA PHE A 114 -90.88 17.85 13.80
C PHE A 114 -89.94 16.97 14.62
N ASP A 115 -89.39 15.93 13.97
CA ASP A 115 -88.29 15.17 14.53
C ASP A 115 -87.02 16.03 14.59
N PRO A 116 -86.33 16.13 15.75
CA PRO A 116 -85.17 17.00 15.89
C PRO A 116 -84.02 16.68 14.94
N VAL A 117 -83.84 15.41 14.55
CA VAL A 117 -82.75 14.98 13.66
C VAL A 117 -83.14 15.22 12.20
N LEU A 118 -84.40 14.97 11.83
CA LEU A 118 -84.91 15.21 10.47
C LEU A 118 -85.41 16.65 10.26
N SER A 119 -85.06 17.59 11.13
CA SER A 119 -85.40 19.01 10.98
C SER A 119 -84.37 19.80 10.18
N SER A 120 -83.24 19.16 9.82
CA SER A 120 -82.11 19.78 9.14
C SER A 120 -81.67 18.97 7.94
N ILE A 121 -81.28 19.64 6.85
CA ILE A 121 -80.69 18.98 5.68
C ILE A 121 -79.63 19.86 5.02
N THR A 122 -78.50 19.24 4.64
CA THR A 122 -77.43 19.90 3.90
C THR A 122 -77.59 19.65 2.40
N PHE A 123 -77.54 20.71 1.60
CA PHE A 123 -77.67 20.70 0.15
C PHE A 123 -76.75 21.74 -0.52
N SER A 124 -76.64 21.74 -1.85
CA SER A 124 -75.94 22.78 -2.61
C SER A 124 -76.85 23.35 -3.70
N PHE A 125 -76.66 24.61 -4.10
CA PHE A 125 -77.41 25.24 -5.19
C PHE A 125 -76.91 24.86 -6.59
N LYS A 126 -75.66 24.40 -6.72
CA LYS A 126 -75.00 24.14 -8.02
C LYS A 126 -75.13 22.70 -8.48
N VAL A 127 -76.37 22.23 -8.41
CA VAL A 127 -76.79 20.84 -8.54
C VAL A 127 -76.62 20.27 -9.96
N GLU A 128 -76.75 21.11 -10.99
CA GLU A 128 -76.69 20.71 -12.40
C GLU A 128 -75.44 21.25 -13.12
N CYS A 129 -74.45 21.73 -12.36
CA CYS A 129 -73.13 22.05 -12.85
C CYS A 129 -72.31 20.74 -12.94
N PRO A 130 -71.64 20.44 -14.07
CA PRO A 130 -70.78 19.26 -14.17
C PRO A 130 -69.57 19.43 -13.25
N THR A 131 -69.59 18.82 -12.08
CA THR A 131 -68.43 18.74 -11.17
C THR A 131 -67.71 17.42 -11.42
N PRO A 132 -66.37 17.41 -11.59
CA PRO A 132 -65.56 16.18 -11.71
C PRO A 132 -65.41 15.42 -10.38
N PHE A 133 -66.16 15.80 -9.35
CA PHE A 133 -66.11 15.24 -8.00
C PHE A 133 -67.40 14.46 -7.75
N ASP A 134 -67.27 13.14 -7.51
CA ASP A 134 -68.37 12.25 -7.13
C ASP A 134 -68.98 12.69 -5.80
N CYS A 135 -70.30 12.89 -5.77
CA CYS A 135 -71.04 13.57 -4.70
C CYS A 135 -71.71 12.63 -3.68
N LEU A 136 -71.19 11.42 -3.47
CA LEU A 136 -71.61 10.57 -2.36
C LEU A 136 -70.59 10.72 -1.23
N SER A 137 -70.85 11.65 -0.32
CA SER A 137 -70.12 11.72 0.95
C SER A 137 -70.57 10.57 1.84
N ASP A 138 -69.74 9.53 1.95
CA ASP A 138 -69.97 8.38 2.82
C ASP A 138 -70.01 8.81 4.30
N CYS A 139 -70.98 8.28 5.04
CA CYS A 139 -71.20 8.55 6.47
C CYS A 139 -70.46 7.56 7.37
N ASP A 140 -69.20 7.26 7.06
CA ASP A 140 -68.38 6.36 7.87
C ASP A 140 -67.63 7.12 8.98
N CYS A 141 -67.47 6.47 10.14
CA CYS A 141 -66.64 6.98 11.23
C CYS A 141 -65.16 6.99 10.80
N PRO A 142 -64.40 8.06 11.08
CA PRO A 142 -62.96 8.05 10.84
C PRO A 142 -62.27 7.09 11.81
N ASP A 143 -61.41 6.20 11.29
CA ASP A 143 -60.55 5.34 12.10
C ASP A 143 -59.46 6.18 12.80
N ASP A 144 -59.11 5.82 14.04
CA ASP A 144 -58.00 6.44 14.77
C ASP A 144 -56.65 6.09 14.10
N PRO A 145 -55.74 7.07 13.95
CA PRO A 145 -54.41 6.80 13.38
C PRO A 145 -53.58 5.90 14.29
N VAL A 146 -53.00 4.84 13.72
CA VAL A 146 -52.09 3.93 14.44
C VAL A 146 -50.77 4.66 14.74
N PRO A 147 -50.31 4.71 16.00
CA PRO A 147 -49.02 5.35 16.32
C PRO A 147 -47.85 4.52 15.76
N GLU A 148 -46.96 5.16 15.01
CA GLU A 148 -45.68 4.57 14.58
C GLU A 148 -44.61 4.72 15.68
N THR A 149 -43.78 3.68 15.87
CA THR A 149 -42.60 3.76 16.76
C THR A 149 -41.44 4.45 16.05
N ASP A 150 -40.82 5.42 16.72
CA ASP A 150 -39.55 6.02 16.30
C ASP A 150 -38.38 5.03 16.50
N ILE A 151 -37.63 4.74 15.44
CA ILE A 151 -36.50 3.79 15.46
C ILE A 151 -35.21 4.61 15.55
N ASP A 152 -34.56 4.59 16.71
CA ASP A 152 -33.24 5.19 16.87
C ASP A 152 -32.15 4.29 16.25
N TYR A 153 -31.69 4.66 15.06
CA TYR A 153 -30.64 3.93 14.33
C TYR A 153 -29.23 4.10 14.91
N THR A 154 -29.04 5.01 15.86
CA THR A 154 -27.74 5.31 16.48
C THR A 154 -27.48 4.49 17.74
N GLY A 155 -28.53 4.13 18.48
CA GLY A 155 -28.46 3.27 19.66
C GLY A 155 -28.25 1.79 19.30
N ARG A 156 -26.99 1.33 19.31
CA ARG A 156 -26.60 -0.04 18.96
C ARG A 156 -26.01 -0.86 20.11
N ASP A 157 -26.34 -0.49 21.35
CA ASP A 157 -25.98 -1.25 22.53
C ASP A 157 -27.16 -2.09 23.04
N PHE A 158 -26.87 -3.02 23.95
CA PHE A 158 -27.89 -3.88 24.57
C PHE A 158 -29.11 -3.10 25.09
N HIS A 159 -28.88 -1.99 25.81
CA HIS A 159 -29.96 -1.22 26.43
C HIS A 159 -30.85 -0.52 25.39
N SER A 160 -30.26 0.03 24.33
CA SER A 160 -31.01 0.68 23.24
C SER A 160 -31.81 -0.34 22.44
N PHE A 161 -31.22 -1.49 22.08
CA PHE A 161 -31.95 -2.56 21.39
C PHE A 161 -33.10 -3.10 22.23
N ARG A 162 -32.85 -3.37 23.52
CA ARG A 162 -33.88 -3.84 24.45
C ARG A 162 -35.04 -2.84 24.54
N ARG A 163 -34.74 -1.55 24.73
CA ARG A 163 -35.75 -0.50 24.80
C ARG A 163 -36.56 -0.42 23.51
N MET A 164 -35.91 -0.36 22.36
CA MET A 164 -36.57 -0.30 21.06
C MET A 164 -37.49 -1.51 20.82
N MET A 165 -37.05 -2.72 21.17
CA MET A 165 -37.87 -3.94 21.04
C MET A 165 -39.08 -3.92 21.97
N LEU A 166 -38.92 -3.47 23.23
CA LEU A 166 -40.04 -3.34 24.18
C LEU A 166 -41.03 -2.26 23.74
N ASP A 167 -40.55 -1.11 23.27
CA ASP A 167 -41.39 -0.01 22.77
C ASP A 167 -42.19 -0.48 21.54
N ARG A 168 -41.56 -1.24 20.63
CA ARG A 168 -42.26 -1.85 19.48
C ARG A 168 -43.28 -2.90 19.90
N MET A 169 -42.94 -3.74 20.88
CA MET A 169 -43.84 -4.78 21.40
C MET A 169 -45.06 -4.16 22.09
N ALA A 170 -44.90 -3.03 22.79
CA ALA A 170 -45.99 -2.30 23.41
C ALA A 170 -47.05 -1.82 22.40
N ILE A 171 -46.65 -1.49 21.17
CA ILE A 171 -47.59 -1.10 20.10
C ILE A 171 -48.15 -2.33 19.36
N ALA A 172 -47.29 -3.27 18.97
CA ALA A 172 -47.70 -4.40 18.12
C ALA A 172 -48.47 -5.49 18.88
N SER A 173 -48.18 -5.68 20.17
CA SER A 173 -48.80 -6.73 20.99
C SER A 173 -48.85 -6.31 22.48
N PRO A 174 -49.75 -5.38 22.85
CA PRO A 174 -49.80 -4.79 24.19
C PRO A 174 -49.99 -5.83 25.32
N SER A 175 -50.69 -6.93 25.04
CA SER A 175 -50.92 -8.02 26.02
C SER A 175 -49.65 -8.77 26.41
N PHE A 176 -48.62 -8.74 25.57
CA PHE A 176 -47.32 -9.36 25.84
C PHE A 176 -46.29 -8.35 26.38
N ALA A 177 -46.57 -7.05 26.33
CA ALA A 177 -45.69 -5.98 26.79
C ALA A 177 -45.80 -5.70 28.30
N THR A 178 -45.54 -6.72 29.12
CA THR A 178 -45.68 -6.61 30.58
C THR A 178 -44.59 -5.76 31.24
N GLY A 179 -43.41 -5.67 30.62
CA GLY A 179 -42.25 -4.95 31.13
C GLY A 179 -41.62 -5.55 32.40
N HIS A 180 -42.15 -6.67 32.90
CA HIS A 180 -41.68 -7.28 34.14
C HIS A 180 -40.38 -8.07 33.89
N PRO A 181 -39.31 -7.89 34.68
CA PRO A 181 -38.02 -8.56 34.45
C PRO A 181 -38.09 -10.09 34.48
N ALA A 182 -39.01 -10.64 35.27
CA ALA A 182 -39.20 -12.09 35.40
C ALA A 182 -40.16 -12.71 34.36
N ASP A 183 -40.69 -11.92 33.42
CA ASP A 183 -41.58 -12.44 32.38
C ASP A 183 -40.78 -13.11 31.24
N LEU A 184 -41.35 -14.17 30.65
CA LEU A 184 -40.75 -14.88 29.52
C LEU A 184 -40.58 -13.97 28.31
N SER A 185 -41.52 -13.05 28.07
CA SER A 185 -41.44 -12.06 27.00
C SER A 185 -40.20 -11.17 27.13
N SER A 186 -39.96 -10.63 28.34
CA SER A 186 -38.78 -9.84 28.67
C SER A 186 -37.49 -10.63 28.50
N ALA A 187 -37.46 -11.90 28.95
CA ALA A 187 -36.29 -12.76 28.81
C ALA A 187 -35.94 -13.05 27.34
N LEU A 188 -36.95 -13.25 26.47
CA LEU A 188 -36.73 -13.42 25.03
C LEU A 188 -36.21 -12.14 24.38
N VAL A 189 -36.75 -10.98 24.76
CA VAL A 189 -36.24 -9.68 24.30
C VAL A 189 -34.79 -9.46 24.75
N ASP A 190 -34.44 -9.84 25.99
CA ASP A 190 -33.08 -9.74 26.49
C ASP A 190 -32.11 -10.62 25.69
N ILE A 191 -32.48 -11.86 25.35
CA ILE A 191 -31.67 -12.74 24.51
C ILE A 191 -31.47 -12.13 23.10
N LEU A 192 -32.53 -11.59 22.50
CA LEU A 192 -32.46 -10.95 21.19
C LEU A 192 -31.61 -9.68 21.22
N ALA A 193 -31.78 -8.83 22.23
CA ALA A 193 -30.98 -7.62 22.41
C ALA A 193 -29.50 -7.95 22.64
N TYR A 194 -29.20 -8.98 23.44
CA TYR A 194 -27.83 -9.46 23.63
C TYR A 194 -27.22 -9.97 22.31
N THR A 195 -27.97 -10.76 21.53
CA THR A 195 -27.50 -11.25 20.24
C THR A 195 -27.29 -10.11 19.24
N ALA A 196 -28.18 -9.12 19.22
CA ALA A 196 -28.08 -7.94 18.38
C ALA A 196 -26.84 -7.09 18.73
N ASP A 197 -26.55 -6.90 20.01
CA ASP A 197 -25.34 -6.22 20.51
C ASP A 197 -24.06 -6.94 20.05
N GLN A 198 -24.01 -8.27 20.18
CA GLN A 198 -22.88 -9.07 19.68
C GLN A 198 -22.69 -8.95 18.16
N ILE A 199 -23.79 -8.95 17.39
CA ILE A 199 -23.73 -8.75 15.93
C ILE A 199 -23.29 -7.33 15.58
N ALA A 200 -23.80 -6.31 16.29
CA ALA A 200 -23.42 -4.92 16.08
C ALA A 200 -21.93 -4.71 16.32
N TYR A 201 -21.38 -5.27 17.41
CA TYR A 201 -19.94 -5.26 17.67
C TYR A 201 -19.13 -5.92 16.54
N GLN A 202 -19.59 -7.09 16.03
CA GLN A 202 -18.92 -7.76 14.91
C GLN A 202 -18.97 -6.95 13.62
N GLN A 203 -20.07 -6.26 13.35
CA GLN A 203 -20.21 -5.36 12.20
C GLN A 203 -19.25 -4.19 12.29
N ASP A 204 -19.14 -3.54 13.45
CA ASP A 204 -18.22 -2.42 13.67
C ASP A 204 -16.75 -2.86 13.55
N ALA A 205 -16.42 -4.05 14.07
CA ALA A 205 -15.09 -4.64 13.90
C ALA A 205 -14.78 -4.91 12.42
N ALA A 206 -15.71 -5.52 11.68
CA ALA A 206 -15.54 -5.78 10.25
C ALA A 206 -15.41 -4.48 9.44
N GLN A 207 -16.21 -3.45 9.76
CA GLN A 207 -16.18 -2.15 9.10
C GLN A 207 -14.86 -1.41 9.39
N THR A 208 -14.32 -1.53 10.60
CA THR A 208 -13.01 -0.99 10.97
C THR A 208 -11.90 -1.61 10.10
N GLU A 209 -11.95 -2.92 9.87
CA GLU A 209 -10.97 -3.65 9.07
C GLU A 209 -11.13 -3.46 7.54
N ALA A 210 -12.30 -3.01 7.08
CA ALA A 210 -12.59 -2.84 5.65
C ALA A 210 -11.86 -1.64 5.00
N TYR A 211 -11.42 -0.65 5.78
CA TYR A 211 -10.78 0.56 5.24
C TYR A 211 -9.35 0.72 5.72
N LEU A 212 -8.45 1.04 4.79
CA LEU A 212 -7.01 1.09 5.05
C LEU A 212 -6.63 2.01 6.23
N HIS A 213 -7.26 3.17 6.34
CA HIS A 213 -6.98 4.15 7.40
C HIS A 213 -7.42 3.71 8.80
N HIS A 214 -8.41 2.82 8.91
CA HIS A 214 -8.98 2.35 10.17
C HIS A 214 -8.52 0.94 10.57
N ALA A 215 -8.17 0.10 9.59
CA ALA A 215 -7.83 -1.31 9.79
C ALA A 215 -6.71 -1.49 10.82
N ARG A 216 -6.98 -2.26 11.87
CA ARG A 216 -6.06 -2.46 13.00
C ARG A 216 -5.16 -3.66 12.79
N SER A 217 -5.69 -4.74 12.18
CA SER A 217 -4.91 -5.91 11.82
C SER A 217 -3.94 -5.59 10.70
N ARG A 218 -2.69 -6.04 10.86
CA ARG A 218 -1.66 -5.95 9.83
C ARG A 218 -2.01 -6.82 8.62
N ILE A 219 -2.67 -7.95 8.85
CA ILE A 219 -3.14 -8.85 7.77
C ILE A 219 -4.19 -8.13 6.92
N SER A 220 -5.17 -7.47 7.54
CA SER A 220 -6.15 -6.65 6.81
C SER A 220 -5.49 -5.54 6.00
N LEU A 221 -4.52 -4.82 6.58
CA LEU A 221 -3.75 -3.80 5.87
C LEU A 221 -3.03 -4.39 4.65
N SER A 222 -2.28 -5.48 4.82
CA SER A 222 -1.55 -6.17 3.74
C SER A 222 -2.48 -6.62 2.60
N ARG A 223 -3.71 -7.05 2.92
CA ARG A 223 -4.72 -7.40 1.91
C ARG A 223 -5.29 -6.18 1.20
N LEU A 224 -5.61 -5.11 1.94
CA LEU A 224 -6.17 -3.88 1.35
C LEU A 224 -5.14 -3.14 0.48
N THR A 225 -3.86 -3.13 0.87
CA THR A 225 -2.80 -2.50 0.07
C THR A 225 -2.58 -3.17 -1.27
N ARG A 226 -3.02 -4.43 -1.43
CA ARG A 226 -2.99 -5.10 -2.73
C ARG A 226 -3.84 -4.41 -3.80
N ILE A 227 -4.93 -3.74 -3.41
CA ILE A 227 -5.81 -2.98 -4.32
C ILE A 227 -5.02 -1.85 -5.02
N VAL A 228 -3.98 -1.34 -4.36
CA VAL A 228 -3.12 -0.26 -4.88
C VAL A 228 -1.73 -0.77 -5.27
N ASP A 229 -1.57 -2.09 -5.49
CA ASP A 229 -0.30 -2.75 -5.82
C ASP A 229 0.85 -2.46 -4.84
N TYR A 230 0.53 -2.12 -3.59
CA TYR A 230 1.54 -1.88 -2.56
C TYR A 230 1.86 -3.17 -1.81
N ALA A 231 3.08 -3.68 -2.04
CA ALA A 231 3.64 -4.79 -1.29
C ALA A 231 4.17 -4.30 0.06
N VAL A 232 3.60 -4.83 1.15
CA VAL A 232 4.08 -4.55 2.50
C VAL A 232 5.45 -5.19 2.69
N ASP A 233 6.40 -4.43 3.24
CA ASP A 233 7.73 -4.92 3.55
C ASP A 233 7.69 -5.77 4.83
N GLU A 234 7.91 -7.07 4.67
CA GLU A 234 7.98 -8.04 5.77
C GLU A 234 9.35 -8.04 6.48
N GLY A 235 10.29 -7.21 6.03
CA GLY A 235 11.63 -7.10 6.58
C GLY A 235 12.64 -8.00 5.86
N CYS A 236 13.86 -8.02 6.39
CA CYS A 236 14.97 -8.82 5.89
C CYS A 236 15.88 -9.21 7.07
N ASN A 237 16.43 -10.42 7.05
CA ASN A 237 17.47 -10.80 8.00
C ASN A 237 18.81 -10.09 7.73
N ALA A 238 19.65 -10.05 8.77
CA ALA A 238 21.00 -9.53 8.68
C ALA A 238 21.97 -10.61 8.17
N ARG A 239 23.12 -10.19 7.64
CA ARG A 239 24.17 -11.05 7.07
C ARG A 239 25.53 -10.60 7.55
N CYS A 240 26.45 -11.54 7.69
CA CYS A 240 27.85 -11.26 7.89
C CYS A 240 28.72 -12.38 7.34
N PHE A 241 30.02 -12.11 7.21
CA PHE A 241 31.00 -13.12 6.88
C PHE A 241 31.68 -13.63 8.15
N CYS A 242 31.66 -14.94 8.31
CA CYS A 242 32.29 -15.65 9.42
C CYS A 242 33.60 -16.28 8.95
N HIS A 243 34.65 -16.12 9.76
CA HIS A 243 35.92 -16.81 9.61
C HIS A 243 35.91 -18.05 10.49
N LEU A 244 36.21 -19.20 9.90
CA LEU A 244 36.40 -20.48 10.60
C LEU A 244 37.89 -20.82 10.63
N SER A 245 38.50 -20.70 11.81
CA SER A 245 39.90 -21.07 12.00
C SER A 245 39.99 -22.57 12.29
N VAL A 246 40.88 -23.27 11.58
CA VAL A 246 41.06 -24.72 11.72
C VAL A 246 42.48 -25.11 12.16
N SER A 247 42.64 -26.17 12.94
CA SER A 247 43.95 -26.67 13.36
C SER A 247 44.68 -27.49 12.29
N SER A 248 43.94 -28.03 11.32
CA SER A 248 44.43 -28.85 10.22
C SER A 248 43.43 -28.78 9.07
N ASP A 249 43.84 -29.17 7.86
CA ASP A 249 42.95 -29.20 6.70
C ASP A 249 41.79 -30.17 6.95
N VAL A 250 40.59 -29.72 6.61
CA VAL A 250 39.35 -30.46 6.70
C VAL A 250 38.78 -30.58 5.31
N LEU A 251 38.87 -31.79 4.76
CA LEU A 251 38.34 -32.16 3.45
C LEU A 251 37.11 -33.05 3.62
N PRO A 252 36.19 -33.06 2.64
CA PRO A 252 34.97 -33.82 2.77
C PRO A 252 35.29 -35.32 2.70
N MET A 253 34.66 -36.11 3.56
CA MET A 253 34.80 -37.57 3.55
C MET A 253 33.74 -38.20 2.66
N ALA A 254 34.16 -39.00 1.68
CA ALA A 254 33.26 -39.71 0.78
C ALA A 254 32.23 -40.55 1.58
N PRO A 255 30.93 -40.53 1.19
CA PRO A 255 30.37 -39.97 -0.05
C PRO A 255 30.00 -38.49 0.01
N SER A 256 30.21 -37.79 1.14
CA SER A 256 29.95 -36.35 1.25
C SER A 256 30.95 -35.57 0.40
N THR A 257 30.49 -34.47 -0.20
CA THR A 257 31.32 -33.47 -0.89
C THR A 257 31.40 -32.16 -0.10
N VAL A 258 30.86 -32.13 1.12
CA VAL A 258 30.69 -30.92 1.93
C VAL A 258 31.21 -31.15 3.35
N VAL A 259 31.95 -30.18 3.87
CA VAL A 259 32.47 -30.15 5.25
C VAL A 259 31.53 -29.37 6.17
N VAL A 260 31.08 -28.18 5.75
CA VAL A 260 30.07 -27.39 6.48
C VAL A 260 28.83 -27.26 5.60
N PRO A 261 27.76 -28.02 5.87
CA PRO A 261 26.50 -27.91 5.12
C PRO A 261 25.87 -26.52 5.26
N GLN A 262 25.13 -26.09 4.24
CA GLN A 262 24.19 -24.98 4.32
C GLN A 262 23.21 -25.21 5.48
N GLY A 263 22.88 -24.16 6.22
CA GLY A 263 22.02 -24.25 7.41
C GLY A 263 22.76 -24.62 8.70
N SER A 264 24.08 -24.80 8.67
CA SER A 264 24.89 -25.01 9.89
C SER A 264 24.86 -23.75 10.76
N ALA A 265 24.45 -23.90 12.02
CA ALA A 265 24.24 -22.75 12.90
C ALA A 265 25.54 -22.24 13.54
N VAL A 266 25.74 -20.93 13.52
CA VAL A 266 26.79 -20.21 14.21
C VAL A 266 26.13 -19.25 15.20
N CYS A 267 26.59 -19.21 16.44
CA CYS A 267 25.96 -18.37 17.46
C CYS A 267 26.94 -17.54 18.30
N THR A 268 26.39 -16.52 18.94
CA THR A 268 27.09 -15.74 19.96
C THR A 268 27.47 -16.61 21.16
N ARG A 269 28.44 -16.15 21.96
CA ARG A 269 28.97 -16.89 23.10
C ARG A 269 27.88 -17.47 24.02
N LEU A 270 27.93 -18.78 24.22
CA LEU A 270 27.17 -19.55 25.20
C LEU A 270 28.11 -19.96 26.34
N ASN A 271 27.63 -19.89 27.57
CA ASN A 271 28.43 -20.33 28.72
C ASN A 271 28.59 -21.86 28.69
N GLU A 272 29.78 -22.32 29.08
CA GLU A 272 30.10 -23.75 29.25
C GLU A 272 30.00 -24.61 27.98
N GLN A 273 29.98 -24.00 26.79
CA GLN A 273 30.00 -24.71 25.52
C GLN A 273 31.39 -24.63 24.84
N PRO A 274 31.86 -25.71 24.20
CA PRO A 274 33.05 -25.68 23.35
C PRO A 274 32.81 -24.85 22.08
N VAL A 275 33.89 -24.53 21.34
CA VAL A 275 33.80 -23.79 20.07
C VAL A 275 32.90 -24.51 19.07
N THR A 276 32.98 -25.84 19.01
CA THR A 276 32.11 -26.68 18.18
C THR A 276 31.31 -27.64 19.02
N PHE A 277 30.00 -27.74 18.78
CA PHE A 277 29.12 -28.68 19.47
C PHE A 277 28.06 -29.25 18.53
N ALA A 278 27.44 -30.38 18.88
CA ALA A 278 26.36 -30.97 18.08
C ALA A 278 25.12 -30.06 18.13
N ARG A 279 24.42 -29.89 17.00
CA ARG A 279 23.24 -29.03 16.92
C ARG A 279 22.18 -29.43 17.94
N ASP A 280 21.79 -28.46 18.77
CA ASP A 280 20.67 -28.53 19.71
C ASP A 280 19.90 -27.21 19.61
N ASP A 281 18.67 -27.28 19.06
CA ASP A 281 17.86 -26.09 18.82
C ASP A 281 17.42 -25.40 20.12
N ALA A 282 17.21 -26.14 21.21
CA ALA A 282 16.84 -25.58 22.51
C ALA A 282 18.02 -24.85 23.17
N LEU A 283 19.25 -25.29 22.91
CA LEU A 283 20.45 -24.60 23.34
C LEU A 283 20.69 -23.33 22.51
N LEU A 284 20.51 -23.40 21.19
CA LEU A 284 20.66 -22.26 20.27
C LEU A 284 19.69 -21.11 20.60
N MET A 285 18.45 -21.44 21.01
CA MET A 285 17.45 -20.45 21.45
C MET A 285 17.88 -19.62 22.68
N LYS A 286 18.85 -20.10 23.48
CA LYS A 286 19.39 -19.36 24.63
C LYS A 286 20.46 -18.33 24.21
N SER A 287 20.99 -18.43 22.99
CA SER A 287 21.99 -17.51 22.48
C SER A 287 21.35 -16.16 22.13
N ARG A 288 22.14 -15.08 22.18
CA ARG A 288 21.63 -13.73 21.85
C ARG A 288 21.33 -13.58 20.36
N ALA A 289 22.14 -14.19 19.51
CA ALA A 289 21.90 -14.23 18.08
C ALA A 289 22.43 -15.54 17.49
N VAL A 290 21.60 -16.14 16.63
CA VAL A 290 21.92 -17.30 15.81
C VAL A 290 22.00 -16.86 14.36
N TYR A 291 22.98 -17.38 13.67
CA TYR A 291 23.23 -17.24 12.25
C TYR A 291 23.32 -18.65 11.65
N GLU A 292 23.01 -18.81 10.37
CA GLU A 292 23.19 -20.08 9.66
C GLU A 292 23.99 -19.85 8.38
N THR A 293 24.75 -20.85 7.96
CA THR A 293 25.52 -20.82 6.72
C THR A 293 24.59 -20.74 5.51
N CYS A 294 24.89 -19.84 4.57
CA CYS A 294 24.04 -19.62 3.40
C CYS A 294 24.34 -20.55 2.22
N HIS A 295 25.48 -21.24 2.25
CA HIS A 295 25.92 -22.16 1.21
C HIS A 295 26.73 -23.30 1.83
N ASP A 296 26.89 -24.38 1.07
CA ASP A 296 27.79 -25.47 1.41
C ASP A 296 29.26 -25.02 1.33
N VAL A 297 30.10 -25.54 2.22
CA VAL A 297 31.54 -25.32 2.24
C VAL A 297 32.24 -26.65 1.95
N ALA A 298 32.95 -26.71 0.82
CA ALA A 298 33.59 -27.93 0.35
C ALA A 298 34.80 -28.34 1.21
N GLY A 299 35.60 -27.39 1.70
CA GLY A 299 36.77 -27.65 2.52
C GLY A 299 37.21 -26.45 3.36
N LEU A 300 37.97 -26.70 4.41
CA LEU A 300 38.62 -25.69 5.25
C LEU A 300 40.11 -26.00 5.32
N PHE A 301 40.96 -24.99 5.15
CA PHE A 301 42.41 -25.20 5.03
C PHE A 301 43.15 -24.44 6.12
N ALA A 302 44.13 -25.08 6.77
CA ALA A 302 44.92 -24.46 7.82
C ALA A 302 45.77 -23.30 7.28
N ALA A 303 46.28 -23.42 6.06
CA ALA A 303 47.01 -22.35 5.36
C ALA A 303 46.15 -21.10 5.12
N HIS A 304 44.82 -21.27 5.02
CA HIS A 304 43.89 -20.16 4.77
C HIS A 304 43.51 -19.38 6.04
N ASN A 305 43.90 -19.83 7.24
CA ASN A 305 43.60 -19.09 8.47
C ASN A 305 44.25 -17.71 8.50
N GLU A 306 45.48 -17.61 7.99
CA GLU A 306 46.26 -16.39 7.93
C GLU A 306 47.28 -16.47 6.78
N MET A 307 47.05 -15.68 5.73
CA MET A 307 47.90 -15.58 4.55
C MET A 307 48.52 -14.19 4.52
N LEU A 308 49.83 -14.14 4.27
CA LEU A 308 50.58 -12.89 4.21
C LEU A 308 50.51 -12.33 2.80
N PHE A 309 50.46 -11.00 2.67
CA PHE A 309 50.64 -10.36 1.38
C PHE A 309 52.12 -10.30 1.01
N TYR A 310 52.42 -10.53 -0.27
CA TYR A 310 53.78 -10.40 -0.79
C TYR A 310 54.10 -8.94 -1.10
N THR A 311 55.18 -8.42 -0.52
CA THR A 311 55.54 -6.99 -0.58
C THR A 311 56.47 -6.64 -1.73
N TRP A 312 56.93 -7.60 -2.54
CA TRP A 312 57.90 -7.38 -3.63
C TRP A 312 59.17 -6.63 -3.15
N SER A 313 59.63 -6.95 -1.94
CA SER A 313 60.74 -6.28 -1.25
C SER A 313 60.52 -4.79 -0.91
N ASP A 314 59.28 -4.27 -0.99
CA ASP A 314 58.96 -2.90 -0.60
C ASP A 314 58.69 -2.78 0.91
N ALA A 315 59.46 -1.91 1.57
CA ALA A 315 59.33 -1.63 2.99
C ALA A 315 58.09 -0.77 3.34
N ARG A 316 57.40 -0.17 2.36
CA ARG A 316 56.18 0.64 2.58
C ARG A 316 55.11 0.33 1.54
N CYS A 317 54.75 -0.94 1.45
CA CYS A 317 53.76 -1.44 0.51
C CYS A 317 52.33 -1.12 0.99
N HIS A 318 51.51 -0.58 0.08
CA HIS A 318 50.09 -0.37 0.31
C HIS A 318 49.27 -0.73 -0.93
N LEU A 319 48.11 -1.35 -0.71
CA LEU A 319 47.11 -1.56 -1.75
C LEU A 319 46.29 -0.26 -1.91
N PRO A 320 46.22 0.33 -3.12
CA PRO A 320 45.51 1.58 -3.32
C PRO A 320 43.99 1.40 -3.22
N ARG A 321 43.28 2.50 -2.92
CA ARG A 321 41.82 2.53 -3.05
C ARG A 321 41.42 2.16 -4.49
N GLY A 322 40.47 1.25 -4.63
CA GLY A 322 40.03 0.73 -5.92
C GLY A 322 40.82 -0.49 -6.43
N ALA A 323 41.79 -1.00 -5.69
CA ALA A 323 42.50 -2.23 -6.07
C ALA A 323 41.54 -3.43 -6.18
N THR A 324 41.78 -4.25 -7.19
CA THR A 324 41.04 -5.50 -7.50
C THR A 324 41.93 -6.72 -7.57
N GLN A 325 43.20 -6.58 -7.19
CA GLN A 325 44.20 -7.65 -7.25
C GLN A 325 45.28 -7.43 -6.19
N ALA A 326 45.91 -8.52 -5.75
CA ALA A 326 47.07 -8.52 -4.87
C ALA A 326 47.90 -9.79 -5.07
N THR A 327 49.09 -9.82 -4.48
CA THR A 327 49.95 -11.00 -4.43
C THR A 327 50.04 -11.47 -2.98
N LEU A 328 49.85 -12.76 -2.75
CA LEU A 328 50.06 -13.44 -1.47
C LEU A 328 51.42 -14.14 -1.47
N ALA A 329 52.04 -14.22 -0.29
CA ALA A 329 53.27 -14.97 -0.07
C ALA A 329 52.95 -16.47 0.13
N GLY A 330 53.73 -17.35 -0.50
CA GLY A 330 53.58 -18.80 -0.45
C GLY A 330 52.74 -19.38 -1.59
N HIS A 331 52.88 -20.69 -1.79
CA HIS A 331 52.09 -21.47 -2.74
C HIS A 331 50.76 -21.92 -2.11
N LEU A 332 49.64 -21.38 -2.61
CA LEU A 332 48.29 -21.60 -2.08
C LEU A 332 47.37 -22.18 -3.18
N PRO A 333 47.52 -23.46 -3.55
CA PRO A 333 46.80 -24.07 -4.68
C PRO A 333 45.31 -24.30 -4.41
N ASP A 334 44.91 -24.33 -3.13
CA ASP A 334 43.52 -24.57 -2.72
C ASP A 334 42.65 -23.31 -2.77
N LEU A 335 43.21 -22.14 -3.13
CA LEU A 335 42.44 -20.93 -3.41
C LEU A 335 41.86 -20.99 -4.82
N ASP A 336 40.53 -20.92 -4.91
CA ASP A 336 39.81 -20.97 -6.19
C ASP A 336 38.89 -19.75 -6.39
N ALA A 337 38.52 -19.50 -7.64
CA ALA A 337 37.50 -18.54 -8.00
C ALA A 337 36.17 -18.92 -7.32
N GLY A 338 35.45 -17.91 -6.81
CA GLY A 338 34.22 -18.09 -6.05
C GLY A 338 34.39 -18.14 -4.54
N MET A 339 35.63 -18.27 -4.02
CA MET A 339 35.89 -18.18 -2.59
C MET A 339 35.88 -16.73 -2.09
N TYR A 340 35.50 -16.54 -0.83
CA TYR A 340 35.60 -15.24 -0.17
C TYR A 340 36.91 -15.11 0.59
N LEU A 341 37.51 -13.93 0.53
CA LEU A 341 38.76 -13.59 1.21
C LEU A 341 38.56 -12.33 2.04
N ALA A 342 38.89 -12.37 3.32
CA ALA A 342 38.90 -11.21 4.20
C ALA A 342 40.29 -10.56 4.22
N ILE A 343 40.33 -9.24 4.14
CA ILE A 343 41.53 -8.42 4.29
C ILE A 343 41.38 -7.69 5.63
N GLU A 344 42.33 -7.90 6.53
CA GLU A 344 42.28 -7.36 7.89
C GLU A 344 43.63 -6.74 8.29
N GLU A 345 43.58 -5.53 8.84
CA GLU A 345 44.70 -4.93 9.56
C GLU A 345 44.81 -5.57 10.95
N ILE A 346 45.95 -6.19 11.25
CA ILE A 346 46.23 -6.85 12.55
C ILE A 346 47.16 -6.05 13.43
N THR A 347 47.88 -5.07 12.86
CA THR A 347 48.85 -4.22 13.56
C THR A 347 48.64 -2.78 13.10
N GLY A 348 48.59 -1.82 14.02
CA GLY A 348 48.45 -0.41 13.65
C GLY A 348 49.62 0.07 12.78
N ALA A 349 49.33 0.56 11.58
CA ALA A 349 50.37 0.91 10.60
C ALA A 349 51.38 1.97 11.08
N ASN A 350 51.00 2.86 12.01
CA ASN A 350 51.87 3.93 12.51
C ASN A 350 52.58 3.60 13.83
N THR A 351 51.99 2.70 14.64
CA THR A 351 52.41 2.43 16.02
C THR A 351 53.04 1.04 16.21
N GLY A 352 52.81 0.11 15.27
CA GLY A 352 53.29 -1.26 15.40
C GLY A 352 52.64 -2.05 16.54
N ASN A 353 51.57 -1.51 17.15
CA ASN A 353 50.83 -2.15 18.23
C ASN A 353 49.56 -2.82 17.68
N HIS A 354 49.34 -4.08 18.06
CA HIS A 354 48.14 -4.83 17.67
C HIS A 354 46.84 -4.19 18.19
N ALA A 355 46.89 -3.50 19.34
CA ALA A 355 45.71 -2.85 19.92
C ALA A 355 45.22 -1.63 19.10
N ASP A 356 46.09 -1.06 18.27
CA ASP A 356 45.79 0.12 17.46
C ASP A 356 45.30 -0.23 16.05
N ALA A 357 45.13 -1.52 15.76
CA ALA A 357 44.61 -1.99 14.48
C ALA A 357 43.18 -1.44 14.22
N VAL A 358 42.96 -0.90 13.03
CA VAL A 358 41.68 -0.26 12.69
C VAL A 358 40.68 -1.29 12.18
N LEU A 359 39.76 -1.71 13.06
CA LEU A 359 38.73 -2.72 12.73
C LEU A 359 37.85 -2.35 11.52
N ASN A 360 37.63 -1.06 11.27
CA ASN A 360 36.81 -0.59 10.14
C ASN A 360 37.51 -0.72 8.76
N HIS A 361 38.81 -1.06 8.73
CA HIS A 361 39.52 -1.37 7.48
C HIS A 361 39.28 -2.79 6.99
N ARG A 362 38.63 -3.65 7.79
CA ARG A 362 38.27 -5.01 7.38
C ARG A 362 37.38 -4.99 6.15
N HIS A 363 37.80 -5.68 5.10
CA HIS A 363 37.06 -5.83 3.86
C HIS A 363 36.97 -7.31 3.49
N VAL A 364 35.88 -7.72 2.87
CA VAL A 364 35.73 -9.06 2.30
C VAL A 364 35.56 -8.90 0.81
N VAL A 365 36.24 -9.74 0.04
CA VAL A 365 36.25 -9.71 -1.42
C VAL A 365 35.93 -11.11 -1.95
N LEU A 366 35.22 -11.18 -3.07
CA LEU A 366 34.99 -12.43 -3.81
C LEU A 366 36.10 -12.65 -4.83
N LEU A 367 36.83 -13.77 -4.75
CA LEU A 367 37.86 -14.13 -5.72
C LEU A 367 37.24 -14.47 -7.08
N THR A 368 37.79 -13.92 -8.15
CA THR A 368 37.37 -14.20 -9.53
C THR A 368 38.39 -15.04 -10.28
N GLU A 369 39.66 -14.92 -9.90
CA GLU A 369 40.76 -15.64 -10.51
C GLU A 369 41.90 -15.78 -9.49
N THR A 370 42.52 -16.95 -9.48
CA THR A 370 43.67 -17.28 -8.63
C THR A 370 44.73 -17.96 -9.49
N GLN A 371 46.00 -17.62 -9.25
CA GLN A 371 47.13 -18.21 -9.96
C GLN A 371 48.22 -18.57 -8.96
N ALA A 372 48.29 -19.85 -8.60
CA ALA A 372 49.33 -20.43 -7.76
C ALA A 372 50.38 -21.21 -8.57
N PHE A 373 50.12 -21.45 -9.85
CA PHE A 373 50.97 -22.21 -10.77
C PHE A 373 51.39 -21.36 -11.98
N ASP A 374 52.56 -21.66 -12.53
CA ASP A 374 53.00 -21.12 -13.81
C ASP A 374 52.39 -21.89 -15.01
N GLU A 375 52.71 -21.50 -16.25
CA GLU A 375 52.22 -22.18 -17.46
C GLU A 375 52.69 -23.64 -17.58
N GLY A 376 53.75 -24.03 -16.84
CA GLY A 376 54.31 -25.38 -16.80
C GLY A 376 53.68 -26.28 -15.72
N GLY A 377 52.90 -25.72 -14.80
CA GLY A 377 52.30 -26.42 -13.66
C GLY A 377 53.20 -26.49 -12.42
N ASP A 378 54.33 -25.77 -12.40
CA ASP A 378 55.16 -25.61 -11.21
C ASP A 378 54.63 -24.45 -10.33
N PRO A 379 54.92 -24.42 -9.02
CA PRO A 379 54.57 -23.29 -8.16
C PRO A 379 55.06 -21.96 -8.73
N LEU A 380 54.18 -20.96 -8.77
CA LEU A 380 54.53 -19.63 -9.22
C LEU A 380 55.53 -19.02 -8.24
N THR A 381 56.64 -18.46 -8.74
CA THR A 381 57.71 -17.88 -7.91
C THR A 381 58.06 -16.46 -8.35
N ASP A 382 58.57 -15.64 -7.43
CA ASP A 382 59.20 -14.36 -7.77
C ASP A 382 60.50 -14.65 -8.56
N PRO A 383 60.66 -14.14 -9.80
CA PRO A 383 61.85 -14.38 -10.61
C PRO A 383 63.16 -13.84 -10.00
N VAL A 384 63.10 -12.93 -9.02
CA VAL A 384 64.26 -12.32 -8.37
C VAL A 384 64.66 -13.07 -7.10
N THR A 385 63.71 -13.34 -6.21
CA THR A 385 64.00 -13.98 -4.91
C THR A 385 63.87 -15.49 -4.94
N GLY A 386 63.08 -16.03 -5.87
CA GLY A 386 62.72 -17.45 -5.93
C GLY A 386 61.66 -17.85 -4.90
N ASP A 387 61.07 -16.90 -4.16
CA ASP A 387 60.01 -17.19 -3.20
C ASP A 387 58.73 -17.58 -3.93
N GLU A 388 58.00 -18.56 -3.40
CA GLU A 388 56.68 -18.93 -3.91
C GLU A 388 55.66 -17.82 -3.65
N ILE A 389 54.83 -17.54 -4.65
CA ILE A 389 53.81 -16.49 -4.62
C ILE A 389 52.49 -17.01 -5.19
N THR A 390 51.39 -16.41 -4.75
CA THR A 390 50.06 -16.67 -5.32
C THR A 390 49.42 -15.35 -5.73
N LEU A 391 49.01 -15.22 -7.00
CA LEU A 391 48.30 -14.04 -7.48
C LEU A 391 46.80 -14.23 -7.29
N ILE A 392 46.14 -13.18 -6.80
CA ILE A 392 44.69 -13.17 -6.59
C ILE A 392 44.06 -11.96 -7.26
N HIS A 393 42.93 -12.18 -7.93
CA HIS A 393 42.04 -11.15 -8.44
C HIS A 393 40.67 -11.32 -7.81
N TRP A 394 40.02 -10.20 -7.53
CA TRP A 394 38.67 -10.20 -6.97
C TRP A 394 37.72 -9.30 -7.73
N HIS A 395 36.44 -9.54 -7.49
CA HIS A 395 35.34 -8.92 -8.21
C HIS A 395 35.42 -7.39 -8.14
N SER A 396 35.17 -6.71 -9.27
CA SER A 396 35.32 -5.25 -9.41
C SER A 396 34.43 -4.44 -8.46
N ARG A 397 33.25 -4.96 -8.09
CA ARG A 397 32.37 -4.34 -7.08
C ARG A 397 32.93 -4.39 -5.65
N ASP A 398 33.83 -5.31 -5.37
CA ASP A 398 34.52 -5.44 -4.08
C ASP A 398 35.86 -4.67 -4.04
N ALA A 399 36.10 -3.77 -5.00
CA ALA A 399 37.28 -2.93 -5.02
C ALA A 399 37.47 -2.16 -3.69
N LEU A 400 38.72 -2.07 -3.22
CA LEU A 400 39.03 -1.54 -1.89
C LEU A 400 38.46 -0.12 -1.69
N ARG A 401 37.77 0.11 -0.57
CA ARG A 401 37.11 1.41 -0.30
C ARG A 401 38.10 2.45 0.24
N ALA A 402 39.17 1.99 0.86
CA ALA A 402 40.27 2.76 1.42
C ALA A 402 41.60 2.08 1.07
N PRO A 403 42.74 2.80 1.05
CA PRO A 403 44.03 2.16 0.93
C PRO A 403 44.30 1.25 2.14
N VAL A 404 44.93 0.10 1.91
CA VAL A 404 45.29 -0.88 2.95
C VAL A 404 46.80 -0.97 3.02
N CYS A 405 47.38 -0.72 4.19
CA CYS A 405 48.82 -0.86 4.40
C CYS A 405 49.18 -2.34 4.62
N VAL A 406 50.14 -2.84 3.85
CA VAL A 406 50.63 -4.22 3.96
C VAL A 406 51.91 -4.26 4.80
N SER A 407 52.84 -3.35 4.52
CA SER A 407 54.05 -3.10 5.30
C SER A 407 54.18 -1.60 5.56
N SER A 408 54.77 -1.23 6.70
CA SER A 408 54.97 0.17 7.07
C SER A 408 56.21 0.39 7.92
N GLU A 409 56.58 1.65 8.10
CA GLU A 409 57.55 2.08 9.11
C GLU A 409 56.82 2.91 10.16
N THR A 410 57.11 2.69 11.46
CA THR A 410 56.51 3.51 12.53
C THR A 410 56.84 4.99 12.37
N ALA A 411 55.99 5.83 12.97
CA ALA A 411 56.21 7.27 12.97
C ALA A 411 57.59 7.64 13.57
N ILE A 412 58.09 8.83 13.22
CA ILE A 412 59.38 9.35 13.72
C ILE A 412 59.41 9.37 15.25
N GLU A 413 58.27 9.67 15.88
CA GLU A 413 58.08 9.72 17.33
C GLU A 413 58.24 8.33 17.99
N GLU A 414 58.07 7.25 17.23
CA GLU A 414 58.22 5.87 17.67
C GLU A 414 59.49 5.18 17.15
N GLY A 415 60.43 5.94 16.58
CA GLY A 415 61.78 5.46 16.26
C GLY A 415 61.96 4.76 14.91
N ARG A 416 61.02 4.89 13.95
CA ARG A 416 61.10 4.34 12.58
C ARG A 416 61.48 2.85 12.53
N ARG A 417 60.65 2.02 13.14
CA ARG A 417 60.76 0.56 13.10
C ARG A 417 59.97 0.01 11.91
N TYR A 418 60.56 -0.92 11.18
CA TYR A 418 59.87 -1.69 10.13
C TYR A 418 58.82 -2.64 10.74
N ILE A 419 57.61 -2.62 10.17
CA ILE A 419 56.48 -3.46 10.56
C ILE A 419 56.02 -4.27 9.35
N GLU A 420 56.13 -5.58 9.48
CA GLU A 420 55.55 -6.56 8.56
C GLU A 420 55.21 -7.82 9.37
N PRO A 421 53.98 -8.34 9.30
CA PRO A 421 52.83 -7.82 8.56
C PRO A 421 52.01 -6.73 9.29
N VAL A 422 51.49 -5.76 8.53
CA VAL A 422 50.47 -4.80 9.00
C VAL A 422 49.07 -5.36 8.76
N SER A 423 48.83 -5.88 7.55
CA SER A 423 47.56 -6.51 7.15
C SER A 423 47.79 -7.92 6.65
N VAL A 424 46.79 -8.78 6.87
CA VAL A 424 46.77 -10.18 6.43
C VAL A 424 45.50 -10.48 5.66
N ALA A 425 45.56 -11.50 4.81
CA ALA A 425 44.40 -12.09 4.17
C ALA A 425 43.95 -13.33 4.94
N ARG A 426 42.63 -13.53 5.10
CA ARG A 426 42.05 -14.71 5.73
C ARG A 426 41.05 -15.36 4.78
N GLY A 427 41.26 -16.63 4.47
CA GLY A 427 40.32 -17.49 3.76
C GLY A 427 39.35 -18.15 4.73
N ASN A 428 38.88 -19.36 4.44
CA ASN A 428 37.86 -20.06 5.27
C ASN A 428 36.66 -19.15 5.63
N MET A 429 36.31 -18.25 4.71
CA MET A 429 35.26 -17.27 4.90
C MET A 429 33.93 -17.86 4.44
N VAL A 430 32.96 -17.87 5.35
CA VAL A 430 31.64 -18.41 5.12
C VAL A 430 30.62 -17.31 5.26
N LEU A 431 29.74 -17.16 4.26
CA LEU A 431 28.61 -16.26 4.37
C LEU A 431 27.57 -16.87 5.32
N VAL A 432 27.18 -16.10 6.33
CA VAL A 432 26.14 -16.48 7.27
C VAL A 432 25.07 -15.40 7.36
N ASP A 433 23.82 -15.82 7.54
CA ASP A 433 22.68 -14.93 7.70
C ASP A 433 21.89 -15.22 8.97
N HIS A 434 21.23 -14.21 9.51
CA HIS A 434 20.58 -14.27 10.80
C HIS A 434 19.28 -15.07 10.71
N GLY A 435 19.09 -15.96 11.67
CA GLY A 435 17.88 -16.76 11.83
C GLY A 435 18.22 -18.21 12.10
N GLN A 436 17.36 -18.88 12.85
CA GLN A 436 17.46 -20.29 13.21
C GLN A 436 16.39 -21.09 12.48
N THR A 437 16.79 -22.15 11.77
CA THR A 437 15.86 -23.10 11.16
C THR A 437 15.28 -24.02 12.22
N LEU A 438 13.94 -24.08 12.31
CA LEU A 438 13.19 -25.05 13.08
C LEU A 438 12.53 -26.01 12.10
N SER A 439 12.72 -27.31 12.33
CA SER A 439 12.29 -28.35 11.38
C SER A 439 11.17 -29.20 11.96
N ASN A 440 10.31 -29.68 11.06
CA ASN A 440 9.28 -30.68 11.33
C ASN A 440 8.27 -30.30 12.43
N GLU A 441 7.88 -29.02 12.54
CA GLU A 441 6.78 -28.62 13.43
C GLU A 441 5.47 -29.24 12.92
N ALA A 442 4.80 -30.02 13.77
CA ALA A 442 3.50 -30.59 13.46
C ALA A 442 2.39 -29.53 13.63
N LEU A 443 1.71 -29.21 12.53
CA LEU A 443 0.55 -28.33 12.54
C LEU A 443 -0.75 -29.12 12.79
N PRO A 444 -1.81 -28.48 13.32
CA PRO A 444 -3.12 -29.11 13.47
C PRO A 444 -3.62 -29.66 12.13
N SER A 445 -4.29 -30.82 12.12
CA SER A 445 -4.89 -31.35 10.89
C SER A 445 -6.06 -30.49 10.41
N VAL A 446 -6.35 -30.57 9.11
CA VAL A 446 -7.48 -29.87 8.52
C VAL A 446 -8.77 -30.45 9.11
N PRO A 447 -9.64 -29.63 9.75
CA PRO A 447 -10.83 -30.15 10.40
C PRO A 447 -11.85 -30.68 9.39
N GLU A 448 -12.77 -31.51 9.86
CA GLU A 448 -13.95 -31.91 9.08
C GLU A 448 -14.95 -30.75 8.96
N PRO A 449 -15.64 -30.60 7.81
CA PRO A 449 -16.71 -29.61 7.67
C PRO A 449 -17.88 -29.94 8.61
N TYR A 450 -18.27 -28.97 9.44
CA TYR A 450 -19.39 -29.10 10.38
C TYR A 450 -20.57 -28.17 10.06
N LEU A 451 -20.37 -27.19 9.18
CA LEU A 451 -21.42 -26.28 8.71
C LEU A 451 -21.93 -26.76 7.36
N ALA A 452 -23.23 -26.57 7.11
CA ALA A 452 -23.85 -26.90 5.83
C ALA A 452 -24.77 -25.78 5.37
N TRP A 453 -24.90 -25.61 4.06
CA TRP A 453 -25.96 -24.82 3.47
C TRP A 453 -27.30 -25.49 3.75
N ALA A 454 -28.34 -24.68 3.93
CA ALA A 454 -29.69 -25.20 3.90
C ALA A 454 -29.91 -26.01 2.60
N PRO A 455 -30.62 -27.15 2.65
CA PRO A 455 -30.95 -27.96 1.49
C PRO A 455 -31.38 -27.13 0.27
N GLY A 456 -30.67 -27.28 -0.85
CA GLY A 456 -30.97 -26.57 -2.09
C GLY A 456 -30.61 -25.07 -2.14
N LYS A 457 -29.88 -24.54 -1.15
CA LYS A 457 -29.36 -23.15 -1.14
C LYS A 457 -27.85 -23.04 -1.36
N GLY A 458 -27.15 -24.17 -1.49
CA GLY A 458 -25.72 -24.24 -1.77
C GLY A 458 -25.32 -23.72 -3.16
N ARG A 459 -24.00 -23.65 -3.42
CA ARG A 459 -23.46 -23.13 -4.68
C ARG A 459 -23.80 -24.06 -5.85
N GLU A 460 -23.75 -25.37 -5.65
CA GLU A 460 -24.08 -26.36 -6.69
C GLU A 460 -25.57 -26.35 -7.02
N ALA A 461 -26.42 -26.07 -6.03
CA ALA A 461 -27.87 -25.98 -6.20
C ALA A 461 -28.30 -24.80 -7.07
N LYS A 462 -27.49 -23.73 -7.18
CA LYS A 462 -27.76 -22.60 -8.09
C LYS A 462 -27.40 -22.89 -9.54
N GLN A 463 -26.50 -23.84 -9.80
CA GLN A 463 -26.07 -24.20 -11.16
C GLN A 463 -27.00 -25.23 -11.81
N ARG A 464 -27.68 -26.08 -11.03
CA ARG A 464 -28.73 -26.96 -11.55
C ARG A 464 -30.03 -26.16 -11.74
N LYS A 465 -30.36 -25.81 -13.00
CA LYS A 465 -31.69 -25.29 -13.36
C LYS A 465 -32.77 -26.23 -12.81
N SER A 466 -33.79 -25.67 -12.18
CA SER A 466 -34.90 -26.41 -11.58
C SER A 466 -35.57 -27.32 -12.61
N GLY A 467 -35.28 -28.62 -12.58
CA GLY A 467 -36.19 -29.61 -13.13
C GLY A 467 -37.48 -29.58 -12.30
N ASN A 468 -38.63 -29.66 -12.97
CA ASN A 468 -39.93 -29.73 -12.31
C ASN A 468 -39.98 -30.97 -11.42
N CYS A 469 -40.67 -30.91 -10.27
CA CYS A 469 -40.77 -32.02 -9.31
C CYS A 469 -41.26 -33.35 -9.91
N ALA A 470 -41.86 -33.33 -11.10
CA ALA A 470 -42.31 -34.50 -11.83
C ALA A 470 -41.16 -35.37 -12.40
N GLU A 471 -39.97 -34.82 -12.64
CA GLU A 471 -38.85 -35.55 -13.30
C GLU A 471 -37.78 -36.03 -12.33
N THR A 472 -37.59 -35.37 -11.18
CA THR A 472 -36.54 -35.69 -10.18
C THR A 472 -37.07 -36.35 -8.92
N GLY A 473 -38.31 -36.85 -8.93
CA GLY A 473 -38.85 -37.74 -7.89
C GLY A 473 -38.74 -37.22 -6.46
N CYS A 474 -39.00 -35.93 -6.19
CA CYS A 474 -39.03 -35.34 -4.84
C CYS A 474 -37.92 -35.81 -3.87
N GLU A 475 -36.72 -36.13 -4.37
CA GLU A 475 -35.64 -36.58 -3.50
C GLU A 475 -35.19 -35.41 -2.61
N PRO A 476 -35.03 -35.64 -1.29
CA PRO A 476 -34.59 -34.58 -0.38
C PRO A 476 -33.19 -34.11 -0.82
N ARG A 477 -33.09 -32.84 -1.20
CA ARG A 477 -31.81 -32.23 -1.58
C ARG A 477 -30.86 -32.33 -0.40
N GLN A 478 -29.73 -33.00 -0.59
CA GLN A 478 -28.71 -33.07 0.45
C GLN A 478 -28.16 -31.68 0.75
N ALA A 479 -27.82 -31.45 2.02
CA ALA A 479 -27.18 -30.22 2.45
C ALA A 479 -25.73 -30.20 1.95
N GLU A 480 -25.34 -29.13 1.24
CA GLU A 480 -23.96 -28.94 0.76
C GLU A 480 -23.10 -28.45 1.94
N LEU A 481 -22.07 -29.21 2.30
CA LEU A 481 -21.19 -28.87 3.42
C LEU A 481 -20.32 -27.64 3.08
N LEU A 482 -20.24 -26.68 4.01
CA LEU A 482 -19.33 -25.55 3.90
C LEU A 482 -17.91 -26.01 4.20
N PRO A 483 -16.95 -25.75 3.30
CA PRO A 483 -15.55 -26.04 3.56
C PRO A 483 -15.06 -25.30 4.82
N PRO A 484 -14.29 -25.98 5.69
CA PRO A 484 -13.77 -25.36 6.89
C PRO A 484 -12.72 -24.31 6.56
N ARG A 485 -12.61 -23.28 7.40
CA ARG A 485 -11.49 -22.33 7.34
C ARG A 485 -10.30 -22.93 8.09
N TYR A 486 -9.26 -23.28 7.35
CA TYR A 486 -8.01 -23.79 7.89
C TYR A 486 -6.91 -22.74 7.78
N GLN A 487 -6.52 -22.17 8.93
CA GLN A 487 -5.49 -21.13 9.07
C GLN A 487 -4.63 -21.41 10.31
N PRO A 488 -3.77 -22.43 10.29
CA PRO A 488 -2.93 -22.78 11.43
C PRO A 488 -1.93 -21.65 11.75
N LEU A 489 -1.58 -21.53 13.02
CA LEU A 489 -0.56 -20.61 13.52
C LEU A 489 0.76 -21.36 13.72
N LEU A 490 1.87 -20.72 13.38
CA LEU A 490 3.21 -21.23 13.73
C LEU A 490 3.48 -21.01 15.22
N ALA A 491 4.15 -21.96 15.86
CA ALA A 491 4.49 -21.87 17.28
C ALA A 491 5.54 -20.80 17.59
N TYR A 492 6.47 -20.54 16.66
CA TYR A 492 7.57 -19.60 16.84
C TYR A 492 7.52 -18.43 15.86
N ALA A 493 7.93 -17.26 16.35
CA ALA A 493 7.96 -16.00 15.63
C ALA A 493 9.20 -15.19 16.07
N PRO A 494 9.70 -14.25 15.25
CA PRO A 494 9.21 -13.85 13.92
C PRO A 494 9.79 -14.70 12.78
N LEU A 495 8.98 -14.95 11.72
CA LEU A 495 9.41 -15.64 10.50
C LEU A 495 10.52 -14.86 9.76
N THR A 496 11.55 -15.56 9.31
CA THR A 496 12.67 -14.99 8.56
C THR A 496 12.30 -14.75 7.11
N PHE A 497 12.57 -13.52 6.64
CA PHE A 497 12.55 -13.16 5.23
C PHE A 497 13.98 -12.87 4.76
N SER A 498 14.37 -13.44 3.63
CA SER A 498 15.70 -13.25 3.04
C SER A 498 15.61 -13.30 1.51
N PRO A 499 16.57 -12.69 0.80
CA PRO A 499 16.70 -12.88 -0.64
C PRO A 499 17.35 -14.23 -0.96
N ASP A 500 17.10 -14.70 -2.18
CA ASP A 500 17.68 -15.93 -2.69
C ASP A 500 18.96 -15.64 -3.48
N TYR A 501 20.10 -15.57 -2.78
CA TYR A 501 21.38 -15.21 -3.39
C TYR A 501 21.99 -16.32 -4.25
N PHE A 502 21.62 -17.59 -4.04
CA PHE A 502 22.30 -18.73 -4.65
C PHE A 502 21.43 -19.52 -5.65
N ALA A 503 20.14 -19.21 -5.80
CA ALA A 503 19.29 -19.87 -6.80
C ALA A 503 19.70 -19.68 -8.26
N GLN A 504 20.54 -18.69 -8.58
CA GLN A 504 20.99 -18.42 -9.97
C GLN A 504 22.40 -18.94 -10.29
N SER A 505 23.05 -19.70 -9.39
CA SER A 505 24.40 -20.27 -9.59
C SER A 505 25.53 -19.27 -9.89
N GLU A 506 25.29 -17.96 -9.78
CA GLU A 506 26.33 -16.92 -9.90
C GLU A 506 26.84 -16.53 -8.51
N THR A 507 28.17 -16.52 -8.33
CA THR A 507 28.81 -16.02 -7.12
C THR A 507 28.63 -14.50 -7.03
N VAL A 508 28.13 -14.03 -5.88
CA VAL A 508 27.77 -12.61 -5.69
C VAL A 508 28.88 -11.87 -4.96
N ALA A 509 29.22 -10.67 -5.41
CA ALA A 509 30.20 -9.81 -4.75
C ALA A 509 29.86 -9.62 -3.26
N ALA A 510 30.88 -9.69 -2.39
CA ALA A 510 30.70 -9.63 -0.94
C ALA A 510 30.02 -8.32 -0.49
N SER A 511 30.33 -7.23 -1.18
CA SER A 511 29.72 -5.92 -0.94
C SER A 511 28.24 -5.85 -1.31
N ASP A 512 27.77 -6.64 -2.28
CA ASP A 512 26.36 -6.68 -2.67
C ASP A 512 25.53 -7.54 -1.71
N VAL A 513 26.09 -8.64 -1.21
CA VAL A 513 25.46 -9.49 -0.20
C VAL A 513 25.20 -8.75 1.11
N LEU A 514 26.11 -7.89 1.55
CA LEU A 514 25.96 -7.12 2.79
C LEU A 514 25.01 -5.92 2.67
N ARG A 515 24.55 -5.58 1.46
CA ARG A 515 23.56 -4.50 1.28
C ARG A 515 22.19 -4.94 1.80
N THR A 516 21.40 -3.94 2.18
CA THR A 516 19.98 -4.15 2.48
C THR A 516 19.23 -4.40 1.14
N PRO A 517 18.68 -5.61 0.90
CA PRO A 517 17.98 -5.95 -0.34
C PRO A 517 16.68 -5.16 -0.42
N ILE A 518 16.17 -4.86 -1.61
CA ILE A 518 14.85 -4.21 -1.71
C ILE A 518 13.76 -5.17 -1.21
N PRO A 519 12.63 -4.68 -0.66
CA PRO A 519 11.54 -5.55 -0.19
C PRO A 519 10.98 -6.48 -1.27
N ALA A 520 11.12 -6.08 -2.54
CA ALA A 520 10.72 -6.89 -3.68
C ALA A 520 11.59 -8.15 -3.86
N ASP A 521 12.77 -8.23 -3.28
CA ASP A 521 13.70 -9.37 -3.45
C ASP A 521 13.73 -10.30 -2.24
N THR A 522 12.91 -10.06 -1.21
CA THR A 522 12.88 -10.87 0.02
C THR A 522 11.71 -11.84 0.02
N TYR A 523 11.98 -13.11 0.32
CA TYR A 523 11.01 -14.21 0.34
C TYR A 523 10.94 -14.87 1.73
N PRO A 524 9.77 -15.41 2.12
CA PRO A 524 9.63 -16.11 3.39
C PRO A 524 10.39 -17.44 3.37
N ASN A 525 11.19 -17.71 4.40
CA ASN A 525 11.91 -18.98 4.55
C ASN A 525 11.03 -19.99 5.29
N ILE A 526 10.14 -20.64 4.54
CA ILE A 526 9.23 -21.67 5.05
C ILE A 526 8.93 -22.70 3.97
N ALA A 527 8.97 -23.97 4.35
CA ALA A 527 8.55 -25.11 3.55
C ALA A 527 7.47 -25.88 4.31
N LEU A 528 6.44 -26.33 3.59
CA LEU A 528 5.37 -27.17 4.12
C LEU A 528 5.32 -28.50 3.40
N GLN A 529 5.20 -29.57 4.18
CA GLN A 529 4.88 -30.91 3.70
C GLN A 529 3.51 -31.30 4.21
N SER A 530 2.63 -31.76 3.32
CA SER A 530 1.33 -32.31 3.67
C SER A 530 1.36 -33.82 3.61
N ASP A 531 0.74 -34.47 4.59
CA ASP A 531 0.47 -35.90 4.61
C ASP A 531 -1.05 -36.11 4.64
N ASP A 532 -1.59 -36.69 3.58
CA ASP A 532 -3.01 -37.04 3.47
C ASP A 532 -3.29 -38.52 3.80
N GLY A 533 -2.29 -39.24 4.31
CA GLY A 533 -2.34 -40.66 4.61
C GLY A 533 -2.01 -41.57 3.42
N MET A 534 -1.87 -41.02 2.20
CA MET A 534 -1.43 -41.76 1.01
C MET A 534 -0.06 -41.29 0.52
N GLU A 535 0.14 -39.98 0.38
CA GLU A 535 1.37 -39.40 -0.15
C GLU A 535 1.80 -38.16 0.63
N THR A 536 3.10 -37.95 0.70
CA THR A 536 3.67 -36.69 1.19
C THR A 536 3.89 -35.73 0.02
N LEU A 537 3.22 -34.58 0.04
CA LEU A 537 3.28 -33.57 -1.01
C LEU A 537 3.83 -32.25 -0.48
N SER A 538 4.64 -31.55 -1.28
CA SER A 538 5.12 -30.21 -0.94
C SER A 538 4.11 -29.13 -1.33
N TYR A 539 4.05 -28.10 -0.49
CA TYR A 539 3.35 -26.85 -0.75
C TYR A 539 4.37 -25.71 -0.88
N GLU A 540 4.17 -24.84 -1.86
CA GLU A 540 5.08 -23.73 -2.16
C GLU A 540 4.59 -22.42 -1.53
N PRO A 541 5.46 -21.64 -0.86
CA PRO A 541 5.11 -20.34 -0.35
C PRO A 541 4.99 -19.32 -1.49
N VAL A 542 3.90 -18.56 -1.51
CA VAL A 542 3.69 -17.48 -2.48
C VAL A 542 3.44 -16.15 -1.77
N ARG A 543 3.79 -15.04 -2.45
CA ARG A 543 3.51 -13.68 -1.96
C ARG A 543 2.03 -13.35 -2.00
N ASP A 544 1.36 -13.85 -3.04
CA ASP A 544 -0.07 -13.69 -3.25
C ASP A 544 -0.63 -14.93 -3.92
N ILE A 545 -1.77 -15.40 -3.41
CA ILE A 545 -2.46 -16.58 -3.90
C ILE A 545 -3.34 -16.21 -5.12
N LEU A 546 -3.69 -14.93 -5.30
CA LEU A 546 -4.61 -14.47 -6.35
C LEU A 546 -4.14 -14.74 -7.79
N VAL A 547 -2.84 -14.99 -7.99
CA VAL A 547 -2.25 -15.28 -9.31
C VAL A 547 -2.13 -16.80 -9.56
N SER A 548 -2.39 -17.62 -8.54
CA SER A 548 -2.18 -19.07 -8.60
C SER A 548 -3.36 -19.79 -9.24
N ASP A 549 -3.06 -20.83 -10.01
CA ASP A 549 -4.07 -21.75 -10.56
C ASP A 549 -4.82 -22.49 -9.44
N SER A 550 -6.10 -22.78 -9.67
CA SER A 550 -7.01 -23.59 -8.85
C SER A 550 -6.43 -24.93 -8.35
N ALA A 551 -5.54 -25.56 -9.12
CA ALA A 551 -4.91 -26.84 -8.78
C ALA A 551 -3.56 -26.69 -8.05
N ALA A 552 -2.99 -25.48 -7.99
CA ALA A 552 -1.65 -25.25 -7.45
C ALA A 552 -1.61 -25.43 -5.92
N ARG A 553 -0.65 -26.22 -5.42
CA ARG A 553 -0.41 -26.42 -3.98
C ARG A 553 0.42 -25.27 -3.42
N VAL A 554 -0.25 -24.16 -3.13
CA VAL A 554 0.38 -22.93 -2.65
C VAL A 554 -0.21 -22.48 -1.33
N PHE A 555 0.60 -21.75 -0.56
CA PHE A 555 0.15 -21.09 0.66
C PHE A 555 0.83 -19.73 0.83
N LYS A 556 0.22 -18.85 1.62
CA LYS A 556 0.79 -17.56 1.98
C LYS A 556 0.94 -17.46 3.50
N PRO A 557 2.15 -17.20 4.03
CA PRO A 557 2.30 -16.77 5.42
C PRO A 557 1.78 -15.34 5.58
N GLU A 558 0.83 -15.14 6.48
CA GLU A 558 0.28 -13.84 6.84
C GLU A 558 0.78 -13.44 8.23
N VAL A 559 1.57 -12.36 8.28
CA VAL A 559 2.25 -11.89 9.50
C VAL A 559 1.45 -10.78 10.16
N GLU A 560 1.06 -10.99 11.41
CA GLU A 560 0.36 -10.00 12.23
C GLU A 560 1.35 -9.02 12.92
N ARG A 561 0.82 -7.95 13.51
CA ARG A 561 1.62 -6.87 14.14
C ARG A 561 2.58 -7.35 15.23
N ASP A 562 2.23 -8.39 15.96
CA ASP A 562 3.04 -9.00 17.03
C ASP A 562 4.09 -9.99 16.49
N GLY A 563 4.11 -10.23 15.18
CA GLY A 563 4.97 -11.21 14.52
C GLY A 563 4.37 -12.60 14.43
N ALA A 564 3.17 -12.85 14.99
CA ALA A 564 2.48 -14.12 14.84
C ALA A 564 2.19 -14.39 13.36
N VAL A 565 2.39 -15.63 12.93
CA VAL A 565 2.24 -16.03 11.53
C VAL A 565 1.11 -17.03 11.40
N SER A 566 0.10 -16.67 10.63
CA SER A 566 -0.96 -17.60 10.21
C SER A 566 -0.74 -18.02 8.76
N LEU A 567 -1.02 -19.29 8.45
CA LEU A 567 -0.85 -19.82 7.11
C LEU A 567 -2.18 -19.82 6.37
N ARG A 568 -2.25 -19.11 5.24
CA ARG A 568 -3.44 -19.08 4.39
C ARG A 568 -3.25 -19.99 3.19
N PHE A 569 -4.22 -20.87 2.95
CA PHE A 569 -4.24 -21.74 1.78
C PHE A 569 -5.24 -21.26 0.72
N GLY A 570 -5.21 -21.91 -0.44
CA GLY A 570 -6.12 -21.65 -1.55
C GLY A 570 -7.57 -22.08 -1.28
N ASP A 571 -8.47 -21.70 -2.20
CA ASP A 571 -9.91 -21.92 -2.08
C ASP A 571 -10.54 -22.73 -3.23
N ASN A 572 -9.69 -23.40 -4.03
CA ASN A 572 -9.99 -24.08 -5.31
C ASN A 572 -10.35 -23.13 -6.46
N VAL A 573 -10.31 -21.80 -6.26
CA VAL A 573 -10.33 -20.81 -7.35
C VAL A 573 -8.93 -20.23 -7.52
N PHE A 574 -8.35 -19.79 -6.41
CA PHE A 574 -7.00 -19.27 -6.32
C PHE A 574 -6.20 -20.23 -5.42
N GLY A 575 -5.44 -21.13 -6.04
CA GLY A 575 -4.77 -22.22 -5.32
C GLY A 575 -5.71 -23.34 -4.85
N ARG A 576 -5.13 -24.52 -4.65
CA ARG A 576 -5.83 -25.71 -4.15
C ARG A 576 -6.09 -25.60 -2.66
N ARG A 577 -7.33 -25.89 -2.25
CA ARG A 577 -7.69 -26.05 -0.84
C ARG A 577 -7.19 -27.41 -0.32
N PRO A 578 -6.61 -27.47 0.89
CA PRO A 578 -6.30 -28.72 1.56
C PRO A 578 -7.55 -29.59 1.76
N LEU A 579 -7.39 -30.91 1.68
CA LEU A 579 -8.47 -31.83 2.01
C LEU A 579 -8.64 -31.91 3.54
N SER A 580 -9.85 -32.20 4.00
CA SER A 580 -10.09 -32.50 5.41
C SER A 580 -9.30 -33.75 5.82
N GLY A 581 -8.81 -33.76 7.06
CA GLY A 581 -7.95 -34.82 7.59
C GLY A 581 -6.46 -34.69 7.25
N THR A 582 -6.07 -33.87 6.27
CA THR A 582 -4.64 -33.68 5.91
C THR A 582 -3.86 -33.10 7.10
N ALA A 583 -2.72 -33.72 7.43
CA ALA A 583 -1.75 -33.22 8.39
C ALA A 583 -0.65 -32.42 7.69
N PHE A 584 -0.08 -31.44 8.37
CA PHE A 584 1.01 -30.63 7.83
C PHE A 584 2.21 -30.62 8.77
N SER A 585 3.40 -30.65 8.19
CA SER A 585 4.66 -30.42 8.87
C SER A 585 5.35 -29.19 8.28
N ALA A 586 5.79 -28.28 9.14
CA ALA A 586 6.44 -27.03 8.75
C ALA A 586 7.92 -27.01 9.13
N THR A 587 8.75 -26.58 8.18
CA THR A 587 10.16 -26.23 8.41
C THR A 587 10.36 -24.77 8.03
N TYR A 588 10.79 -23.94 8.97
CA TYR A 588 10.88 -22.50 8.76
C TYR A 588 11.97 -21.86 9.60
N ARG A 589 12.42 -20.67 9.20
CA ARG A 589 13.42 -19.90 9.95
C ARG A 589 12.79 -18.83 10.83
N VAL A 590 13.38 -18.65 12.00
CA VAL A 590 12.99 -17.64 12.98
C VAL A 590 14.15 -16.66 13.23
N GLY A 591 13.87 -15.37 13.10
CA GLY A 591 14.84 -14.29 13.31
C GLY A 591 14.90 -13.32 12.13
N ILE A 592 14.75 -12.03 12.40
CA ILE A 592 14.68 -11.00 11.35
C ILE A 592 15.16 -9.64 11.85
N GLY A 593 15.48 -8.76 10.91
CA GLY A 593 15.61 -7.34 11.15
C GLY A 593 16.84 -6.95 11.95
N SER A 594 16.69 -5.92 12.78
CA SER A 594 17.78 -5.35 13.56
C SER A 594 18.26 -6.25 14.70
N ALA A 595 17.51 -7.31 15.05
CA ALA A 595 17.96 -8.30 16.02
C ALA A 595 19.24 -9.02 15.56
N GLY A 596 19.43 -9.11 14.24
CA GLY A 596 20.66 -9.64 13.66
C GLY A 596 21.84 -8.66 13.70
N HIS A 597 21.67 -7.36 13.97
CA HIS A 597 22.79 -6.41 13.93
C HIS A 597 23.74 -6.63 15.12
N ILE A 598 24.77 -7.45 14.91
CA ILE A 598 25.85 -7.73 15.86
C ILE A 598 27.14 -7.04 15.42
N GLY A 599 27.96 -6.62 16.37
CA GLY A 599 29.31 -6.12 16.07
C GLY A 599 30.22 -7.21 15.49
N ALA A 600 31.37 -6.81 14.95
CA ALA A 600 32.41 -7.76 14.58
C ALA A 600 32.91 -8.55 15.81
N ASP A 601 33.40 -9.77 15.58
CA ASP A 601 33.96 -10.68 16.60
C ASP A 601 32.97 -10.98 17.76
N LYS A 602 31.69 -11.21 17.43
CA LYS A 602 30.63 -11.59 18.39
C LYS A 602 30.13 -13.02 18.23
N LEU A 603 30.23 -13.60 17.03
CA LEU A 603 30.03 -15.04 16.83
C LEU A 603 31.21 -15.80 17.44
N HIS A 604 30.93 -16.95 18.06
CA HIS A 604 31.93 -17.70 18.83
C HIS A 604 31.81 -19.22 18.71
N HIS A 605 30.62 -19.74 18.43
CA HIS A 605 30.40 -21.19 18.37
C HIS A 605 29.80 -21.63 17.05
N LEU A 606 30.19 -22.81 16.58
CA LEU A 606 29.62 -23.52 15.45
C LEU A 606 28.88 -24.77 15.98
N ALA A 607 27.57 -24.86 15.71
CA ALA A 607 26.72 -25.98 16.08
C ALA A 607 26.83 -27.13 15.06
N LEU A 608 28.06 -27.54 14.78
CA LEU A 608 28.42 -28.68 13.96
C LEU A 608 29.64 -29.34 14.61
N ALA A 609 29.63 -30.66 14.77
CA ALA A 609 30.70 -31.40 15.43
C ALA A 609 31.94 -31.52 14.53
N LEU A 610 32.74 -30.46 14.47
CA LEU A 610 34.00 -30.35 13.73
C LEU A 610 35.13 -29.90 14.67
N PRO A 611 35.76 -30.82 15.42
CA PRO A 611 36.74 -30.48 16.45
C PRO A 611 37.99 -29.77 15.91
N GLU A 612 38.27 -29.89 14.62
CA GLU A 612 39.35 -29.19 13.93
C GLU A 612 39.13 -27.67 13.91
N VAL A 613 37.88 -27.20 14.00
CA VAL A 613 37.56 -25.76 14.08
C VAL A 613 37.85 -25.25 15.49
N ASN A 614 38.93 -24.49 15.64
CA ASN A 614 39.40 -24.02 16.94
C ASN A 614 38.96 -22.58 17.28
N ALA A 615 38.51 -21.79 16.30
CA ALA A 615 37.92 -20.48 16.55
C ALA A 615 36.90 -20.11 15.46
N VAL A 616 35.83 -19.43 15.90
CA VAL A 616 34.76 -18.92 15.04
C VAL A 616 34.58 -17.45 15.38
N ARG A 617 34.56 -16.58 14.37
CA ARG A 617 34.31 -15.14 14.55
C ARG A 617 33.74 -14.50 13.29
N ASN A 618 32.87 -13.51 13.42
CA ASN A 618 32.41 -12.72 12.28
C ASN A 618 33.36 -11.55 12.00
N ILE A 619 33.94 -11.52 10.81
CA ILE A 619 34.86 -10.46 10.37
C ILE A 619 34.10 -9.17 10.13
N THR A 620 32.96 -9.27 9.44
CA THR A 620 32.07 -8.13 9.20
C THR A 620 30.99 -8.09 10.28
N ALA A 621 30.53 -6.89 10.62
CA ALA A 621 29.34 -6.73 11.46
C ALA A 621 28.11 -7.32 10.74
N GLY A 622 27.12 -7.76 11.53
CA GLY A 622 25.80 -8.15 11.02
C GLY A 622 25.11 -6.94 10.38
N ALA A 623 24.99 -6.93 9.06
CA ALA A 623 24.47 -5.82 8.26
C ALA A 623 23.29 -6.27 7.39
N GLY A 624 22.63 -5.34 6.70
CA GLY A 624 21.56 -5.68 5.75
C GLY A 624 20.20 -6.03 6.37
N GLY A 625 20.12 -6.25 7.68
CA GLY A 625 18.86 -6.51 8.39
C GLY A 625 17.89 -5.32 8.37
N ARG A 626 16.62 -5.56 8.05
CA ARG A 626 15.54 -4.57 8.00
C ARG A 626 14.32 -5.07 8.76
N ASN A 627 13.77 -4.24 9.65
CA ASN A 627 12.57 -4.60 10.40
C ASN A 627 11.32 -4.58 9.49
N PRO A 628 10.31 -5.42 9.79
CA PRO A 628 9.02 -5.34 9.11
C PRO A 628 8.41 -3.94 9.19
N GLU A 629 7.69 -3.54 8.15
CA GLU A 629 7.03 -2.26 8.10
C GLU A 629 5.91 -2.17 9.16
N THR A 630 5.84 -1.03 9.84
CA THR A 630 4.80 -0.78 10.85
C THR A 630 3.47 -0.42 10.21
N ASN A 631 2.35 -0.77 10.88
CA ASN A 631 1.00 -0.44 10.41
C ASN A 631 0.83 1.07 10.11
N ALA A 632 1.47 1.95 10.89
CA ALA A 632 1.43 3.39 10.66
C ALA A 632 2.13 3.79 9.35
N ASN A 633 3.29 3.19 9.06
CA ASN A 633 4.00 3.44 7.81
C ASN A 633 3.21 2.91 6.61
N ILE A 634 2.61 1.72 6.71
CA ILE A 634 1.76 1.14 5.65
C ILE A 634 0.61 2.10 5.32
N ARG A 635 -0.14 2.57 6.33
CA ARG A 635 -1.25 3.53 6.14
C ARG A 635 -0.78 4.85 5.52
N LYS A 636 0.44 5.29 5.85
CA LYS A 636 1.01 6.51 5.31
C LYS A 636 1.53 6.35 3.89
N ARG A 637 2.14 5.21 3.53
CA ARG A 637 2.85 5.03 2.25
C ARG A 637 1.94 4.48 1.15
N ALA A 638 1.10 3.50 1.46
CA ALA A 638 0.29 2.82 0.45
C ALA A 638 -0.58 3.77 -0.40
N PRO A 639 -1.29 4.78 0.16
CA PRO A 639 -2.07 5.71 -0.67
C PRO A 639 -1.24 6.58 -1.61
N PHE A 640 0.04 6.84 -1.28
CA PHE A 640 0.91 7.66 -2.12
C PHE A 640 1.46 6.87 -3.31
N LEU A 641 1.43 5.54 -3.29
CA LEU A 641 1.87 4.74 -4.44
C LEU A 641 1.05 5.05 -5.69
N PHE A 642 -0.24 5.41 -5.54
CA PHE A 642 -1.08 5.88 -6.65
C PHE A 642 -0.53 7.15 -7.34
N LYS A 643 0.26 7.97 -6.64
CA LYS A 643 0.93 9.14 -7.22
C LYS A 643 2.23 8.77 -7.94
N THR A 644 2.83 7.63 -7.62
CA THR A 644 4.05 7.14 -8.26
C THR A 644 3.67 6.41 -9.52
N GLN A 645 3.78 7.09 -10.66
CA GLN A 645 3.50 6.48 -11.95
C GLN A 645 4.65 5.53 -12.33
N GLU A 646 4.36 4.23 -12.47
CA GLU A 646 5.28 3.22 -13.02
C GLU A 646 5.12 3.08 -14.54
N ARG A 647 4.84 4.19 -15.21
CA ARG A 647 4.66 4.30 -16.65
C ARG A 647 5.32 5.59 -17.12
N ALA A 648 6.12 5.51 -18.16
CA ALA A 648 6.77 6.66 -18.78
C ALA A 648 5.87 7.18 -19.92
N VAL A 649 5.09 8.23 -19.66
CA VAL A 649 4.19 8.83 -20.67
C VAL A 649 4.73 10.16 -21.15
N THR A 650 5.18 11.00 -20.22
CA THR A 650 5.75 12.33 -20.50
C THR A 650 7.28 12.30 -20.47
N ARG A 651 7.92 13.31 -21.06
CA ARG A 651 9.39 13.46 -21.02
C ARG A 651 9.91 13.57 -19.59
N GLU A 652 9.14 14.22 -18.71
CA GLU A 652 9.49 14.36 -17.31
C GLU A 652 9.43 13.02 -16.58
N ASP A 653 8.52 12.12 -16.98
CA ASP A 653 8.46 10.76 -16.45
C ASP A 653 9.73 9.99 -16.81
N TYR A 654 10.17 10.06 -18.08
CA TYR A 654 11.44 9.44 -18.51
C TYR A 654 12.64 10.02 -17.75
N LYS A 655 12.68 11.34 -17.53
CA LYS A 655 13.73 11.98 -16.73
C LYS A 655 13.72 11.47 -15.28
N THR A 656 12.55 11.47 -14.64
CA THR A 656 12.37 11.00 -13.25
C THR A 656 12.72 9.53 -13.10
N LEU A 657 12.33 8.68 -14.06
CA LEU A 657 12.64 7.26 -14.07
C LEU A 657 14.13 7.00 -14.32
N GLY A 658 14.77 7.75 -15.21
CA GLY A 658 16.21 7.66 -15.47
C GLY A 658 17.03 8.03 -14.23
N GLN A 659 16.63 9.10 -13.54
CA GLN A 659 17.28 9.55 -12.28
C GLN A 659 17.16 8.54 -11.12
N ARG A 660 16.40 7.44 -11.27
CA ARG A 660 16.42 6.33 -10.30
C ARG A 660 17.73 5.53 -10.36
N LEU A 661 18.45 5.55 -11.48
CA LEU A 661 19.78 4.94 -11.58
C LEU A 661 20.83 5.87 -10.96
N ALA A 662 21.56 5.39 -9.95
CA ALA A 662 22.45 6.22 -9.15
C ALA A 662 23.61 6.87 -9.92
N TRP A 663 23.98 6.30 -11.08
CA TRP A 663 25.03 6.83 -11.95
C TRP A 663 24.55 7.95 -12.88
N ILE A 664 23.23 8.17 -13.00
CA ILE A 664 22.66 9.22 -13.84
C ILE A 664 22.52 10.50 -13.03
N GLN A 665 23.06 11.59 -13.56
CA GLN A 665 22.90 12.92 -13.02
C GLN A 665 21.64 13.62 -13.55
N ASP A 666 21.43 13.56 -14.86
CA ASP A 666 20.22 14.05 -15.52
C ASP A 666 19.95 13.28 -16.81
N VAL A 667 18.73 13.36 -17.33
CA VAL A 667 18.38 12.82 -18.65
C VAL A 667 17.54 13.83 -19.41
N SER A 668 17.99 14.16 -20.62
CA SER A 668 17.18 14.94 -21.55
C SER A 668 16.45 14.01 -22.51
N CYS A 669 15.15 14.22 -22.68
CA CYS A 669 14.31 13.35 -23.51
C CYS A 669 13.64 14.13 -24.63
N ALA A 670 13.58 13.54 -25.83
CA ALA A 670 12.87 14.08 -26.98
C ALA A 670 12.00 13.00 -27.65
N TYR A 671 10.79 13.37 -28.06
CA TYR A 671 9.95 12.52 -28.90
C TYR A 671 10.22 12.84 -30.36
N VAL A 672 10.52 11.81 -31.13
CA VAL A 672 10.75 11.93 -32.57
C VAL A 672 9.84 10.93 -33.28
N HIS A 673 9.13 11.42 -34.29
CA HIS A 673 8.35 10.55 -35.17
C HIS A 673 9.30 9.97 -36.23
N THR A 674 9.58 8.67 -36.15
CA THR A 674 10.53 8.00 -37.06
C THR A 674 9.87 7.49 -38.34
N GLY A 675 8.58 7.77 -38.52
CA GLY A 675 7.79 7.41 -39.71
C GLY A 675 6.75 6.33 -39.40
N SER A 676 7.13 5.30 -38.64
CA SER A 676 6.25 4.19 -38.28
C SER A 676 5.64 4.30 -36.87
N TRP A 677 6.32 4.94 -35.93
CA TRP A 677 5.84 5.22 -34.57
C TRP A 677 6.64 6.36 -33.93
N ILE A 678 6.26 6.74 -32.71
CA ILE A 678 6.99 7.72 -31.89
C ILE A 678 8.11 6.98 -31.14
N THR A 679 9.34 7.45 -31.29
CA THR A 679 10.50 6.97 -30.53
C THR A 679 10.93 8.04 -29.53
N THR A 680 11.15 7.63 -28.28
CA THR A 680 11.72 8.47 -27.23
C THR A 680 13.24 8.37 -27.28
N PHE A 681 13.90 9.45 -27.64
CA PHE A 681 15.35 9.57 -27.54
C PHE A 681 15.72 10.07 -26.15
N ALA A 682 16.39 9.23 -25.37
CA ALA A 682 16.94 9.58 -24.06
C ALA A 682 18.43 9.89 -24.19
N LEU A 683 18.84 11.03 -23.67
CA LEU A 683 20.21 11.56 -23.71
C LEU A 683 20.69 11.70 -22.25
N PRO A 684 21.33 10.66 -21.69
CA PRO A 684 21.70 10.64 -20.29
C PRO A 684 23.00 11.39 -20.08
N ASP A 685 23.05 12.15 -19.00
CA ASP A 685 24.23 12.80 -18.46
C ASP A 685 24.75 11.98 -17.27
N PRO A 686 25.86 11.24 -17.42
CA PRO A 686 26.38 10.40 -16.35
C PRO A 686 27.09 11.25 -15.29
N LYS A 687 26.94 10.85 -14.03
CA LYS A 687 27.59 11.51 -12.90
C LYS A 687 29.09 11.22 -12.86
N ASP A 688 29.88 12.22 -12.46
CA ASP A 688 31.33 12.18 -12.28
C ASP A 688 32.15 11.83 -13.55
N ARG A 689 31.55 11.86 -14.75
CA ARG A 689 32.24 11.51 -16.01
C ARG A 689 31.62 12.15 -17.25
N VAL A 690 32.39 12.18 -18.33
CA VAL A 690 31.90 12.55 -19.67
C VAL A 690 31.74 11.29 -20.51
N GLY A 691 30.60 11.16 -21.18
CA GLY A 691 30.31 10.01 -22.03
C GLY A 691 29.92 8.75 -21.25
N MET A 692 29.42 7.77 -21.99
CA MET A 692 28.72 6.60 -21.48
C MET A 692 29.44 5.30 -21.83
N LEU A 693 29.41 4.32 -20.94
CA LEU A 693 29.83 2.93 -21.23
C LEU A 693 28.68 2.18 -21.92
N ASP A 694 29.00 1.23 -22.80
CA ASP A 694 27.96 0.43 -23.48
C ASP A 694 27.10 -0.39 -22.51
N GLU A 695 27.67 -0.84 -21.39
CA GLU A 695 26.93 -1.48 -20.29
C GLU A 695 25.86 -0.55 -19.70
N GLN A 696 26.22 0.71 -19.42
CA GLN A 696 25.30 1.72 -18.88
C GLN A 696 24.18 2.07 -19.86
N ARG A 697 24.51 2.10 -21.17
CA ARG A 697 23.51 2.29 -22.23
C ARG A 697 22.48 1.16 -22.21
N THR A 698 22.96 -0.07 -22.09
CA THR A 698 22.12 -1.27 -22.05
C THR A 698 21.27 -1.31 -20.78
N GLU A 699 21.86 -0.97 -19.63
CA GLU A 699 21.16 -0.89 -18.34
C GLU A 699 20.01 0.12 -18.39
N LEU A 700 20.26 1.35 -18.87
CA LEU A 700 19.21 2.38 -18.95
C LEU A 700 18.12 2.02 -19.96
N ARG A 701 18.49 1.43 -21.11
CA ARG A 701 17.51 0.95 -22.08
C ARG A 701 16.61 -0.11 -21.45
N HIS A 702 17.20 -1.14 -20.83
CA HIS A 702 16.45 -2.19 -20.16
C HIS A 702 15.59 -1.66 -19.01
N HIS A 703 16.07 -0.63 -18.31
CA HIS A 703 15.28 0.08 -17.29
C HIS A 703 14.05 0.76 -17.89
N TYR A 704 14.18 1.48 -19.01
CA TYR A 704 13.03 2.12 -19.67
C TYR A 704 12.07 1.16 -20.34
N GLU A 705 12.54 0.01 -20.85
CA GLU A 705 11.67 -1.04 -21.43
C GLU A 705 10.59 -1.51 -20.45
N LYS A 706 10.87 -1.48 -19.14
CA LYS A 706 9.90 -1.85 -18.08
C LYS A 706 8.74 -0.86 -17.95
N TYR A 707 8.93 0.40 -18.35
CA TYR A 707 8.00 1.50 -18.08
C TYR A 707 7.40 2.15 -19.32
N ARG A 708 8.00 1.94 -20.49
CA ARG A 708 7.52 2.58 -21.73
C ARG A 708 6.12 2.12 -22.09
N LEU A 709 5.40 2.99 -22.79
CA LEU A 709 4.13 2.64 -23.40
C LEU A 709 4.32 1.56 -24.48
N ALA A 710 3.37 0.64 -24.57
CA ALA A 710 3.30 -0.30 -25.70
C ALA A 710 3.24 0.48 -27.03
N ALA A 711 3.95 -0.03 -28.05
CA ALA A 711 4.11 0.58 -29.37
C ALA A 711 4.93 1.90 -29.43
N HIS A 712 5.57 2.32 -28.35
CA HIS A 712 6.61 3.35 -28.37
C HIS A 712 7.99 2.73 -28.16
N ASP A 713 8.99 3.14 -28.94
CA ASP A 713 10.37 2.70 -28.73
C ASP A 713 11.15 3.69 -27.88
N VAL A 714 12.18 3.19 -27.20
CA VAL A 714 13.12 4.02 -26.45
C VAL A 714 14.53 3.75 -26.98
N GLU A 715 15.19 4.83 -27.39
CA GLU A 715 16.57 4.78 -27.87
C GLU A 715 17.46 5.64 -26.96
N VAL A 716 18.55 5.05 -26.46
CA VAL A 716 19.50 5.73 -25.57
C VAL A 716 20.69 6.19 -26.38
N SER A 717 20.81 7.50 -26.56
CA SER A 717 21.85 8.15 -27.35
C SER A 717 22.82 8.94 -26.46
N THR A 718 24.02 9.23 -26.96
CA THR A 718 24.97 10.09 -26.25
C THR A 718 24.64 11.57 -26.46
N PRO A 719 24.67 12.40 -25.39
CA PRO A 719 24.53 13.83 -25.54
C PRO A 719 25.71 14.41 -26.34
N VAL A 720 25.46 15.52 -27.03
CA VAL A 720 26.49 16.25 -27.78
C VAL A 720 27.26 17.11 -26.80
N TYR A 721 28.48 16.72 -26.47
CA TYR A 721 29.35 17.54 -25.64
C TYR A 721 29.96 18.68 -26.47
N VAL A 722 29.66 19.91 -26.08
CA VAL A 722 30.11 21.12 -26.76
C VAL A 722 31.33 21.67 -26.01
N PRO A 723 32.55 21.52 -26.58
CA PRO A 723 33.75 22.05 -25.96
C PRO A 723 33.71 23.58 -25.92
N LEU A 724 34.15 24.18 -24.82
CA LEU A 724 34.19 25.64 -24.68
C LEU A 724 35.61 26.20 -24.66
N GLU A 725 35.75 27.43 -25.14
CA GLU A 725 36.96 28.22 -24.99
C GLU A 725 36.67 29.39 -24.05
N ILE A 726 37.26 29.33 -22.86
CA ILE A 726 37.09 30.34 -21.82
C ILE A 726 38.46 30.94 -21.51
N THR A 727 38.57 32.26 -21.63
CA THR A 727 39.78 32.99 -21.23
C THR A 727 39.40 34.12 -20.29
N LEU A 728 39.98 34.11 -19.10
CA LEU A 728 39.83 35.18 -18.10
C LEU A 728 41.12 35.99 -18.02
N HIS A 729 41.00 37.30 -18.16
CA HIS A 729 42.02 38.26 -17.84
C HIS A 729 41.81 38.77 -16.40
N VAL A 730 42.81 38.56 -15.54
CA VAL A 730 42.72 38.79 -14.09
C VAL A 730 43.80 39.79 -13.66
N CYS A 731 43.38 40.88 -13.03
CA CYS A 731 44.26 41.90 -12.47
C CYS A 731 44.52 41.60 -10.99
N LEU A 732 45.79 41.48 -10.60
CA LEU A 732 46.21 41.12 -9.25
C LEU A 732 46.67 42.34 -8.44
N ALA A 733 46.46 42.31 -7.12
CA ALA A 733 46.99 43.30 -6.20
C ALA A 733 48.52 43.27 -6.16
N LYS A 734 49.17 44.43 -5.97
CA LYS A 734 50.65 44.57 -6.01
C LYS A 734 51.39 43.67 -5.02
N ASN A 735 50.75 43.29 -3.91
CA ASN A 735 51.29 42.44 -2.87
C ASN A 735 50.91 40.96 -3.01
N ALA A 736 50.05 40.59 -3.97
CA ALA A 736 49.63 39.22 -4.19
C ALA A 736 50.69 38.45 -5.01
N SER A 737 51.00 37.23 -4.59
CA SER A 737 51.92 36.34 -5.34
C SER A 737 51.23 35.79 -6.58
N LYS A 738 51.80 36.10 -7.77
CA LYS A 738 51.22 35.67 -9.06
C LYS A 738 51.08 34.16 -9.16
N SER A 739 52.10 33.41 -8.75
CA SER A 739 52.10 31.94 -8.82
C SER A 739 51.08 31.31 -7.86
N HIS A 740 50.92 31.87 -6.66
CA HIS A 740 49.96 31.37 -5.68
C HIS A 740 48.52 31.56 -6.16
N VAL A 741 48.16 32.78 -6.60
CA VAL A 741 46.80 33.07 -7.09
C VAL A 741 46.49 32.23 -8.34
N GLN A 742 47.46 32.04 -9.24
CA GLN A 742 47.30 31.17 -10.41
C GLN A 742 46.94 29.73 -10.01
N GLN A 743 47.64 29.15 -9.04
CA GLN A 743 47.36 27.80 -8.56
C GLN A 743 45.97 27.69 -7.92
N VAL A 744 45.55 28.71 -7.17
CA VAL A 744 44.20 28.75 -6.57
C VAL A 744 43.13 28.82 -7.65
N LEU A 745 43.28 29.68 -8.65
CA LEU A 745 42.34 29.78 -9.77
C LEU A 745 42.31 28.50 -10.61
N LEU A 746 43.46 27.91 -10.95
CA LEU A 746 43.50 26.65 -11.70
C LEU A 746 42.87 25.48 -10.94
N LYS A 747 43.01 25.44 -9.61
CA LYS A 747 42.30 24.45 -8.77
C LYS A 747 40.79 24.72 -8.80
N LEU A 748 40.36 25.97 -8.60
CA LEU A 748 38.95 26.37 -8.58
C LEU A 748 38.24 26.07 -9.91
N PHE A 749 38.87 26.38 -11.04
CA PHE A 749 38.40 26.11 -12.40
C PHE A 749 38.92 24.77 -12.95
N SER A 750 39.10 23.78 -12.10
CA SER A 750 39.45 22.42 -12.55
C SER A 750 38.21 21.61 -12.91
N ALA A 751 38.39 20.62 -13.78
CA ALA A 751 37.41 19.58 -14.06
C ALA A 751 37.40 18.45 -13.00
N LYS A 752 38.12 18.60 -11.89
CA LYS A 752 38.33 17.57 -10.86
C LYS A 752 37.60 17.91 -9.57
N ARG A 753 37.37 16.88 -8.74
CA ARG A 753 36.95 17.06 -7.36
C ARG A 753 38.14 17.53 -6.51
N LEU A 754 37.93 18.58 -5.74
CA LEU A 754 38.94 19.15 -4.85
C LEU A 754 39.15 18.26 -3.61
N THR A 755 40.29 18.40 -2.94
CA THR A 755 40.64 17.62 -1.73
C THR A 755 39.67 17.83 -0.56
N ASN A 756 38.94 18.94 -0.55
CA ASN A 756 37.89 19.25 0.42
C ASN A 756 36.50 18.66 0.04
N GLY A 757 36.43 17.83 -1.00
CA GLY A 757 35.20 17.21 -1.48
C GLY A 757 34.32 18.08 -2.39
N ARG A 758 34.59 19.39 -2.50
CA ARG A 758 33.87 20.29 -3.41
C ARG A 758 34.24 20.00 -4.86
N LEU A 759 33.28 20.19 -5.76
CA LEU A 759 33.49 20.12 -7.20
C LEU A 759 34.20 21.41 -7.69
N GLY A 760 35.16 21.26 -8.60
CA GLY A 760 35.63 22.39 -9.39
C GLY A 760 34.50 22.98 -10.25
N LEU A 761 34.64 24.26 -10.64
CA LEU A 761 33.59 24.97 -11.39
C LEU A 761 33.42 24.48 -12.82
N LEU A 762 34.42 23.80 -13.37
CA LEU A 762 34.40 23.23 -14.72
C LEU A 762 34.22 21.71 -14.69
N HIS A 763 33.88 21.13 -13.54
CA HIS A 763 33.58 19.72 -13.42
C HIS A 763 32.35 19.35 -14.27
N PRO A 764 32.32 18.19 -14.95
CA PRO A 764 31.18 17.75 -15.77
C PRO A 764 29.83 17.89 -15.06
N ASP A 765 29.77 17.49 -13.77
CA ASP A 765 28.58 17.60 -12.94
C ASP A 765 28.04 19.02 -12.68
N GLN A 766 28.74 20.07 -13.09
CA GLN A 766 28.24 21.45 -13.02
C GLN A 766 27.42 21.85 -14.25
N PHE A 767 27.40 21.03 -15.30
CA PHE A 767 26.70 21.33 -16.55
C PHE A 767 25.47 20.42 -16.72
N ARG A 768 24.39 20.94 -17.30
CA ARG A 768 23.21 20.15 -17.70
C ARG A 768 22.86 20.35 -19.17
N ALA A 769 22.18 19.36 -19.74
CA ALA A 769 21.72 19.44 -21.11
C ALA A 769 20.73 20.60 -21.33
N GLY A 770 21.02 21.46 -22.31
CA GLY A 770 20.18 22.62 -22.64
C GLY A 770 20.20 23.76 -21.61
N GLU A 771 21.05 23.69 -20.59
CA GLU A 771 21.24 24.77 -19.63
C GLU A 771 21.92 25.97 -20.29
N THR A 772 21.52 27.20 -19.93
CA THR A 772 22.22 28.40 -20.38
C THR A 772 23.39 28.69 -19.46
N LEU A 773 24.61 28.67 -20.00
CA LEU A 773 25.81 28.99 -19.22
C LEU A 773 25.97 30.49 -19.13
N HIS A 774 25.79 31.04 -17.93
CA HIS A 774 26.00 32.46 -17.65
C HIS A 774 27.46 32.74 -17.31
N LEU A 775 27.98 33.88 -17.78
CA LEU A 775 29.36 34.27 -17.53
C LEU A 775 29.58 34.83 -16.09
N SER A 776 28.52 35.37 -15.48
CA SER A 776 28.60 36.04 -14.18
C SER A 776 29.11 35.16 -13.03
N PRO A 777 28.73 33.87 -12.86
CA PRO A 777 29.24 33.05 -11.77
C PRO A 777 30.74 32.77 -11.90
N LEU A 778 31.24 32.61 -13.14
CA LEU A 778 32.67 32.39 -13.40
C LEU A 778 33.49 33.63 -13.04
N ILE A 779 33.02 34.82 -13.43
CA ILE A 779 33.69 36.08 -13.07
C ILE A 779 33.65 36.31 -11.55
N ALA A 780 32.48 36.12 -10.93
CA ALA A 780 32.32 36.29 -9.49
C ALA A 780 33.21 35.34 -8.69
N ALA A 781 33.33 34.08 -9.12
CA ALA A 781 34.19 33.11 -8.46
C ALA A 781 35.67 33.47 -8.57
N ALA A 782 36.12 33.99 -9.73
CA ALA A 782 37.49 34.49 -9.88
C ALA A 782 37.74 35.74 -9.04
N GLN A 783 36.76 36.66 -8.97
CA GLN A 783 36.87 37.91 -8.22
C GLN A 783 36.88 37.71 -6.70
N ASN A 784 36.26 36.63 -6.21
CA ASN A 784 36.25 36.28 -4.78
C ASN A 784 37.56 35.64 -4.30
N VAL A 785 38.54 35.41 -5.17
CA VAL A 785 39.86 34.90 -4.77
C VAL A 785 40.68 36.03 -4.15
N GLU A 786 41.23 35.79 -2.96
CA GLU A 786 42.08 36.75 -2.27
C GLU A 786 43.28 37.18 -3.13
N GLY A 787 43.48 38.49 -3.29
CA GLY A 787 44.52 39.07 -4.13
C GLY A 787 44.08 39.41 -5.57
N VAL A 788 42.85 39.09 -5.98
CA VAL A 788 42.26 39.52 -7.26
C VAL A 788 41.56 40.88 -7.09
N ILE A 789 41.94 41.88 -7.89
CA ILE A 789 41.29 43.20 -7.92
C ILE A 789 40.13 43.21 -8.92
N ALA A 790 40.34 42.63 -10.10
CA ALA A 790 39.37 42.59 -11.18
C ALA A 790 39.54 41.32 -12.01
N ALA A 791 38.43 40.80 -12.52
CA ALA A 791 38.42 39.69 -13.47
C ALA A 791 37.50 40.05 -14.65
N LYS A 792 37.97 39.82 -15.86
CA LYS A 792 37.23 40.08 -17.10
C LYS A 792 37.40 38.90 -18.06
N ALA A 793 36.32 38.40 -18.64
CA ALA A 793 36.43 37.40 -19.70
C ALA A 793 36.82 38.06 -21.02
N THR A 794 37.86 37.53 -21.67
CA THR A 794 38.32 37.95 -23.00
C THR A 794 37.86 36.97 -24.09
N ARG A 795 37.61 35.70 -23.74
CA ARG A 795 36.99 34.70 -24.61
C ARG A 795 35.94 33.93 -23.84
N PHE A 796 34.76 33.79 -24.43
CA PHE A 796 33.67 32.97 -23.92
C PHE A 796 32.81 32.52 -25.10
N ARG A 797 33.12 31.36 -25.66
CA ARG A 797 32.53 30.85 -26.91
C ARG A 797 32.63 29.33 -27.00
N ARG A 798 31.98 28.74 -28.00
CA ARG A 798 32.23 27.33 -28.37
C ARG A 798 33.62 27.22 -28.98
N PHE A 799 34.36 26.18 -28.62
CA PHE A 799 35.71 25.94 -29.09
C PHE A 799 35.71 25.75 -30.62
N GLY A 800 36.60 26.45 -31.32
CA GLY A 800 36.73 26.36 -32.78
C GLY A 800 35.73 27.18 -33.61
N ASP A 801 34.67 27.77 -33.03
CA ASP A 801 33.74 28.65 -33.77
C ASP A 801 33.70 30.09 -33.22
N PRO A 802 34.39 31.05 -33.86
CA PRO A 802 34.44 32.44 -33.39
C PRO A 802 33.09 33.16 -33.45
N ARG A 803 32.09 32.66 -34.22
CA ARG A 803 30.76 33.28 -34.36
C ARG A 803 29.88 33.07 -33.13
N THR A 804 30.24 32.13 -32.26
CA THR A 804 29.44 31.71 -31.10
C THR A 804 29.80 32.48 -29.81
N SER A 805 30.33 33.70 -29.93
CA SER A 805 30.77 34.50 -28.78
C SER A 805 29.61 34.92 -27.88
N GLY A 806 29.65 34.48 -26.62
CA GLY A 806 28.70 34.85 -25.56
C GLY A 806 29.14 36.07 -24.74
N LEU A 807 30.18 36.79 -25.14
CA LEU A 807 30.75 37.90 -24.36
C LEU A 807 29.80 39.12 -24.28
N SER A 808 29.15 39.48 -25.38
CA SER A 808 28.21 40.62 -25.43
C SER A 808 26.92 40.32 -24.64
N GLU A 809 26.36 39.14 -24.84
CA GLU A 809 25.14 38.69 -24.15
C GLU A 809 25.40 38.20 -22.71
N ARG A 810 26.67 38.01 -22.33
CA ARG A 810 27.13 37.43 -21.05
C ARG A 810 26.58 36.03 -20.77
N LYS A 811 26.23 35.28 -21.81
CA LYS A 811 25.69 33.92 -21.73
C LYS A 811 25.94 33.13 -23.01
N LEU A 812 25.98 31.80 -22.89
CA LEU A 812 25.97 30.85 -24.00
C LEU A 812 24.73 29.96 -23.89
N LYS A 813 23.99 29.83 -24.99
CA LYS A 813 22.82 28.96 -25.08
C LYS A 813 23.21 27.61 -25.68
N PHE A 814 22.63 26.56 -25.14
CA PHE A 814 22.81 25.18 -25.58
C PHE A 814 21.45 24.62 -25.98
N SER A 815 21.44 23.74 -26.98
CA SER A 815 20.24 22.98 -27.32
C SER A 815 19.98 21.91 -26.26
N ARG A 816 18.77 21.34 -26.25
CA ARG A 816 18.39 20.29 -25.29
C ARG A 816 19.21 19.01 -25.40
N THR A 817 19.97 18.85 -26.48
CA THR A 817 20.86 17.70 -26.70
C THR A 817 22.33 18.02 -26.44
N GLU A 818 22.63 19.28 -26.10
CA GLU A 818 23.99 19.77 -25.93
C GLU A 818 24.33 19.98 -24.45
N ILE A 819 25.52 19.51 -24.04
CA ILE A 819 26.09 19.71 -22.70
C ILE A 819 27.43 20.42 -22.86
N ALA A 820 27.69 21.46 -22.08
CA ALA A 820 28.99 22.13 -22.09
C ALA A 820 30.11 21.22 -21.56
N ARG A 821 31.32 21.31 -22.15
CA ARG A 821 32.49 20.54 -21.72
C ARG A 821 33.74 21.41 -21.68
N VAL A 822 34.49 21.32 -20.58
CA VAL A 822 35.82 21.93 -20.42
C VAL A 822 36.71 21.05 -19.54
N ASP A 823 37.47 20.15 -20.17
CA ASP A 823 38.35 19.23 -19.44
C ASP A 823 39.64 19.91 -18.95
N ASN A 824 40.08 20.93 -19.69
CA ASN A 824 41.36 21.62 -19.48
C ASN A 824 42.59 20.67 -19.51
N ASP A 825 42.52 19.63 -20.34
CA ASP A 825 43.65 18.72 -20.63
C ASP A 825 44.43 19.22 -21.85
N MET A 826 45.71 19.53 -21.65
CA MET A 826 46.58 20.01 -22.73
C MET A 826 46.84 18.96 -23.81
N SER A 827 46.67 17.66 -23.51
CA SER A 827 46.80 16.57 -24.47
C SER A 827 45.62 16.51 -25.43
N HIS A 828 44.45 16.99 -24.98
CA HIS A 828 43.19 16.96 -25.73
C HIS A 828 42.47 18.33 -25.69
N PRO A 829 43.06 19.40 -26.24
CA PRO A 829 42.47 20.75 -26.17
C PRO A 829 41.11 20.84 -26.88
N GLY A 830 40.82 19.91 -27.79
CA GLY A 830 39.51 19.79 -28.45
C GLY A 830 38.34 19.50 -27.50
N ASN A 831 38.60 19.09 -26.25
CA ASN A 831 37.59 18.87 -25.22
C ASN A 831 37.27 20.14 -24.39
N GLY A 832 37.76 21.29 -24.82
CA GLY A 832 37.54 22.58 -24.18
C GLY A 832 38.73 23.00 -23.32
N VAL A 833 39.01 24.31 -23.34
CA VAL A 833 40.19 24.92 -22.72
C VAL A 833 39.80 26.08 -21.82
N PHE A 834 40.49 26.15 -20.68
CA PHE A 834 40.42 27.28 -19.76
C PHE A 834 41.79 27.95 -19.67
N LEU A 835 41.86 29.21 -20.08
CA LEU A 835 43.10 29.98 -20.12
C LEU A 835 43.02 31.17 -19.16
N LEU A 836 44.11 31.41 -18.45
CA LEU A 836 44.27 32.56 -17.56
C LEU A 836 45.31 33.51 -18.14
N ASP A 837 44.93 34.76 -18.30
CA ASP A 837 45.84 35.87 -18.56
C ASP A 837 45.89 36.74 -17.30
N MET A 838 47.10 37.00 -16.79
CA MET A 838 47.27 37.63 -15.48
C MET A 838 48.21 38.83 -15.55
N GLU A 839 47.70 39.97 -15.08
CA GLU A 839 48.41 41.24 -15.03
C GLU A 839 48.58 41.73 -13.59
N GLY A 840 49.73 42.33 -13.27
CA GLY A 840 50.08 42.74 -11.90
C GLY A 840 50.63 41.60 -11.03
N GLY A 841 50.57 41.79 -9.71
CA GLY A 841 51.19 40.88 -8.72
C GLY A 841 52.68 41.14 -8.50
N ARG A 842 53.25 40.45 -7.51
CA ARG A 842 54.70 40.38 -7.24
C ARG A 842 55.34 39.18 -7.93
#